data_AF-A0A1G0F9F1-F1
#
_entry.id   AF-A0A1G0F9F1-F1
#
_cell.length_a   1.000
_cell.length_b   1.000
_cell.length_c   1.000
_cell.angle_alpha   90.00
_cell.angle_beta   90.00
_cell.angle_gamma   90.00
#
_symmetry.space_group_name_H-M   'P 1'
#
loop_
_entity.id
_entity.type
_entity.pdbx_description
1 polymer ?
#
loop_
_entity_poly.entity_id
_entity_poly.type
_entity_poly.pdbx_seq_one_letter_code
_entity_poly.pdbx_strand_id
1 'polypeptide(L)'
;MKRIVPILFFLLISPIIVGAVSNQQAVLQQQNVAIQDPTLNLTSDMFGLHGPLSIGLQYSETFGAIFQGRFTQSIFKHNAISIGAEYGANQRRIDATAARALTNNQRLKVTAENLAQNIDFNFASGTTSEWVNQPGYGLTYQYLIANKLVQDLNLNATYSRAIGETLRNKNYVNASSTAVTNLRHIAGATDVGASAGVDLQPLPSTLIGLQLNYDNVNYNARYSDNDAKNASGLGATISLNQLLSRRVKLQLLASNRKPYDDYKAGVSWLMSSAPGSQLEVVLSSDRLIAQTGTNNDTQVGLNLNYSWGGDTKTAPALYRLSTQDTLGDLSDWTGQPAVHMDQVLAVRDEATIAAPVSLMPPLLFAKKKTQSSPDAPYVNPNFPQPVPIQPATQGHAFTYSMQALNYDLTSPDGMFFDPNSALDSTVFNTDSINNGVLNNSGLTATYNKNANTFSITGTPVTNNMEYDVAVKAGNFAGESADSIIVPIRVGTAAPPTMTVYPIDHLTVGTALPATDIADITAGSGDINTVTIDDQVTWTEHGLTATVNKTSDTTAKIMLSGTPTDATFAEETLKLDATNTAGLPVSKNFDLNIAGAPVWKQDATISTPFVAGSTITPVDLTALDLFNNPTKSGNLNYEVQSQPTGFHLTVDGTELKGRLDNTIATGDYTIEISGTNTIGASVKAATIHVSVTAATAPTITVNSIDHLTVGTAVPAAEQDIADITAGSGTISSVTINNNANWSAHGLTATIVSVNATTDKIMLTGTPTDATFAEETLTIAATNSTSKTTSQPFQLNVAGRPVWKQDATIANAFVPGENISAIDLSALDLFQNPPKSGALSYSIKSQPNGFHLSISGAQLTGNLNANVAAGTYHVEILGHNNDGTSVDPAHQTTEKAAVLTVTVSAGSATQHIRCPSVDEINAHIPTQIGPMSVDVTDQRGNTYIFSAPTVAPTTRFQSLQNARYNYPAIKSMYCFYYVRTGTSPNQLALIATNMPVSGATNAGFDHPYPSAPNNCEANGSDPWCAYHYDLN
;
A
#
# COMPACT_ATOMS: atom_id res chain seq x y z
N MET A 1 -38.71 13.31 35.68
CA MET A 1 -38.07 12.55 36.78
C MET A 1 -38.52 11.08 36.89
N LYS A 2 -39.82 10.71 36.94
CA LYS A 2 -40.29 9.30 37.07
C LYS A 2 -39.97 8.32 35.90
N ARG A 3 -39.02 8.61 35.01
CA ARG A 3 -38.65 7.76 33.84
C ARG A 3 -37.18 7.32 33.78
N ILE A 4 -36.34 7.69 34.76
CA ILE A 4 -34.89 7.38 34.74
C ILE A 4 -34.59 5.98 35.32
N VAL A 5 -35.44 5.46 36.21
CA VAL A 5 -35.23 4.19 36.93
C VAL A 5 -35.07 2.94 36.03
N PRO A 6 -35.80 2.76 34.90
CA PRO A 6 -35.66 1.56 34.07
C PRO A 6 -34.26 1.38 33.46
N ILE A 7 -33.55 2.49 33.21
CA ILE A 7 -32.24 2.48 32.50
C ILE A 7 -31.17 1.79 33.35
N LEU A 8 -31.19 1.97 34.68
CA LEU A 8 -30.28 1.25 35.58
C LEU A 8 -30.58 -0.26 35.68
N PHE A 9 -31.80 -0.69 35.38
CA PHE A 9 -32.20 -2.10 35.57
C PHE A 9 -31.78 -2.99 34.39
N PHE A 10 -31.71 -2.45 33.18
CA PHE A 10 -31.21 -3.17 31.99
C PHE A 10 -29.68 -3.37 32.02
N LEU A 11 -28.94 -2.49 32.70
CA LEU A 11 -27.46 -2.55 32.80
C LEU A 11 -26.91 -3.66 33.71
N LEU A 12 -27.77 -4.43 34.38
CA LEU A 12 -27.36 -5.38 35.44
C LEU A 12 -27.61 -6.87 35.12
N ILE A 13 -28.13 -7.22 33.94
CA ILE A 13 -28.55 -8.61 33.62
C ILE A 13 -27.92 -9.12 32.30
N SER A 14 -26.64 -8.82 32.07
CA SER A 14 -25.86 -9.39 30.94
C SER A 14 -24.39 -9.55 31.34
N PRO A 15 -24.07 -10.65 32.07
CA PRO A 15 -23.10 -11.58 31.50
C PRO A 15 -23.38 -13.05 31.90
N ILE A 16 -24.21 -13.76 31.13
CA ILE A 16 -24.36 -15.23 31.23
C ILE A 16 -24.49 -15.79 29.80
N ILE A 17 -23.96 -17.00 29.57
CA ILE A 17 -23.98 -17.76 28.30
C ILE A 17 -23.04 -17.22 27.19
N VAL A 18 -21.74 -17.52 27.31
CA VAL A 18 -21.09 -18.55 26.46
C VAL A 18 -20.16 -19.36 27.37
N GLY A 19 -20.11 -20.69 27.20
CA GLY A 19 -19.34 -21.60 28.04
C GLY A 19 -18.08 -22.16 27.38
N ALA A 20 -17.09 -22.45 28.22
CA ALA A 20 -15.88 -23.25 28.03
C ALA A 20 -15.63 -23.95 26.67
N VAL A 21 -14.46 -23.66 26.09
CA VAL A 21 -13.67 -24.62 25.28
C VAL A 21 -12.28 -24.75 25.92
N SER A 22 -11.58 -25.86 25.66
CA SER A 22 -10.57 -26.47 26.53
C SER A 22 -9.17 -25.83 26.54
N ASN A 23 -8.48 -26.02 27.68
CA ASN A 23 -7.02 -25.87 27.78
C ASN A 23 -6.28 -26.75 26.76
N GLN A 24 -5.32 -26.15 26.05
CA GLN A 24 -4.03 -26.80 25.77
C GLN A 24 -2.91 -25.81 26.02
N GLN A 25 -1.91 -26.23 26.80
CA GLN A 25 -0.66 -25.48 26.95
C GLN A 25 0.30 -25.89 25.84
N ALA A 26 0.81 -24.91 25.10
CA ALA A 26 2.00 -25.07 24.28
C ALA A 26 3.00 -23.97 24.69
N VAL A 27 4.12 -24.36 25.29
CA VAL A 27 5.17 -23.42 25.68
C VAL A 27 6.20 -23.34 24.56
N LEU A 28 6.17 -22.25 23.80
CA LEU A 28 7.32 -21.79 23.01
C LEU A 28 7.45 -20.28 23.18
N GLN A 29 8.49 -19.86 23.91
CA GLN A 29 9.02 -18.51 23.80
C GLN A 29 9.94 -18.49 22.57
N GLN A 30 9.55 -17.79 21.51
CA GLN A 30 10.42 -17.52 20.38
C GLN A 30 10.52 -16.01 20.18
N GLN A 31 11.72 -15.49 20.36
CA GLN A 31 12.03 -14.06 20.39
C GLN A 31 12.35 -13.61 18.97
N ASN A 32 11.32 -13.18 18.22
CA ASN A 32 11.50 -12.72 16.84
C ASN A 32 12.30 -11.41 16.79
N VAL A 33 13.57 -11.52 16.45
CA VAL A 33 14.38 -10.41 15.92
C VAL A 33 13.84 -10.07 14.53
N ALA A 34 13.64 -8.78 14.26
CA ALA A 34 13.00 -8.34 13.02
C ALA A 34 13.96 -8.42 11.82
N ILE A 35 13.66 -9.37 10.95
CA ILE A 35 14.25 -9.54 9.62
C ILE A 35 13.86 -8.37 8.71
N GLN A 36 14.82 -7.81 7.97
CA GLN A 36 14.58 -6.78 6.93
C GLN A 36 15.11 -7.28 5.59
N ASP A 37 14.21 -7.52 4.63
CA ASP A 37 14.53 -7.78 3.22
C ASP A 37 14.41 -6.47 2.42
N PRO A 38 15.41 -6.07 1.60
CA PRO A 38 15.26 -5.03 0.58
C PRO A 38 14.36 -5.47 -0.60
N THR A 39 13.24 -6.12 -0.29
CA THR A 39 11.97 -5.91 -1.02
C THR A 39 11.78 -4.43 -1.32
N LEU A 40 11.11 -4.12 -2.42
CA LEU A 40 10.68 -2.75 -2.74
C LEU A 40 9.53 -2.34 -1.80
N ASN A 41 9.86 -2.21 -0.51
CA ASN A 41 9.02 -1.65 0.53
C ASN A 41 8.82 -0.17 0.23
N LEU A 42 7.88 0.10 -0.67
CA LEU A 42 7.14 1.34 -0.75
C LEU A 42 6.38 1.49 0.57
N THR A 43 7.11 1.90 1.62
CA THR A 43 6.51 2.17 2.93
C THR A 43 5.45 3.25 2.74
N SER A 44 4.49 3.32 3.66
CA SER A 44 3.50 4.39 3.64
C SER A 44 4.19 5.77 3.59
N ASP A 45 5.34 5.91 4.26
CA ASP A 45 6.21 7.10 4.20
C ASP A 45 6.77 7.43 2.81
N MET A 46 7.08 6.44 1.96
CA MET A 46 7.53 6.70 0.58
C MET A 46 6.43 7.26 -0.33
N PHE A 47 5.16 7.01 0.00
CA PHE A 47 4.01 7.66 -0.63
C PHE A 47 3.53 8.91 0.14
N GLY A 48 4.17 9.27 1.26
CA GLY A 48 3.70 10.31 2.17
C GLY A 48 2.38 9.96 2.88
N LEU A 49 1.95 8.70 2.85
CA LEU A 49 0.77 8.18 3.53
C LEU A 49 1.14 7.91 4.99
N HIS A 50 0.52 8.64 5.92
CA HIS A 50 0.87 8.61 7.35
C HIS A 50 -0.35 8.66 8.28
N GLY A 51 -1.56 8.96 7.78
CA GLY A 51 -2.76 9.05 8.63
C GLY A 51 -3.57 7.74 8.70
N PRO A 52 -4.55 7.66 9.61
CA PRO A 52 -5.25 6.41 9.92
C PRO A 52 -6.15 5.91 8.78
N LEU A 53 -6.17 4.57 8.64
CA LEU A 53 -7.13 3.80 7.85
C LEU A 53 -8.10 3.10 8.81
N SER A 54 -9.38 3.43 8.71
CA SER A 54 -10.46 2.70 9.36
C SER A 54 -11.17 1.83 8.32
N ILE A 55 -11.38 0.55 8.64
CA ILE A 55 -12.22 -0.38 7.87
C ILE A 55 -13.19 -1.04 8.84
N GLY A 56 -14.46 -1.16 8.47
CA GLY A 56 -15.47 -1.77 9.32
C GLY A 56 -16.58 -2.47 8.57
N LEU A 57 -17.31 -3.29 9.32
CA LEU A 57 -18.55 -3.91 8.91
C LEU A 57 -19.61 -3.58 9.95
N GLN A 58 -20.74 -3.02 9.49
CA GLN A 58 -21.88 -2.68 10.31
C GLN A 58 -23.13 -3.40 9.79
N TYR A 59 -24.03 -3.75 10.70
CA TYR A 59 -25.36 -4.24 10.39
C TYR A 59 -26.39 -3.26 10.92
N SER A 60 -27.31 -2.83 10.08
CA SER A 60 -28.49 -2.00 10.40
C SER A 60 -29.76 -2.84 10.28
N GLU A 61 -30.71 -2.69 11.21
CA GLU A 61 -32.03 -3.31 11.13
C GLU A 61 -32.81 -2.86 9.88
N THR A 62 -32.60 -1.62 9.44
CA THR A 62 -33.29 -1.00 8.29
C THR A 62 -32.56 -1.21 6.97
N PHE A 63 -31.23 -1.08 6.97
CA PHE A 63 -30.42 -1.00 5.75
C PHE A 63 -29.56 -2.25 5.48
N GLY A 64 -29.53 -3.21 6.41
CA GLY A 64 -28.79 -4.46 6.29
C GLY A 64 -27.29 -4.31 6.54
N ALA A 65 -26.49 -5.14 5.88
CA ALA A 65 -25.02 -5.07 5.99
C ALA A 65 -24.45 -3.88 5.21
N ILE A 66 -23.57 -3.11 5.86
CA ILE A 66 -22.88 -1.94 5.36
C ILE A 66 -21.38 -2.15 5.60
N PHE A 67 -20.59 -2.14 4.53
CA PHE A 67 -19.13 -2.03 4.61
C PHE A 67 -18.76 -0.55 4.69
N GLN A 68 -17.80 -0.20 5.54
CA GLN A 68 -17.33 1.17 5.71
C GLN A 68 -15.81 1.26 5.65
N GLY A 69 -15.30 2.27 4.96
CA GLY A 69 -13.87 2.55 4.80
C GLY A 69 -13.60 4.05 4.87
N ARG A 70 -12.61 4.45 5.67
CA ARG A 70 -12.23 5.85 5.83
C ARG A 70 -10.70 5.98 5.88
N PHE A 71 -10.15 6.78 4.99
CA PHE A 71 -8.73 7.10 4.97
C PHE A 71 -8.52 8.58 5.31
N THR A 72 -7.70 8.83 6.33
CA THR A 72 -7.33 10.18 6.77
C THR A 72 -5.84 10.40 6.51
N GLN A 73 -5.45 11.62 6.14
CA GLN A 73 -4.08 11.97 5.82
C GLN A 73 -3.72 13.38 6.31
N SER A 74 -2.58 13.51 6.99
CA SER A 74 -1.97 14.83 7.26
C SER A 74 -1.13 15.25 6.06
N ILE A 75 -1.45 16.38 5.42
CA ILE A 75 -0.73 16.87 4.23
C ILE A 75 0.44 17.77 4.67
N PHE A 76 0.22 18.57 5.70
CA PHE A 76 1.20 19.48 6.30
C PHE A 76 0.96 19.56 7.80
N LYS A 77 1.94 20.03 8.58
CA LYS A 77 1.82 20.20 10.04
C LYS A 77 0.50 20.85 10.52
N HIS A 78 -0.09 21.73 9.72
CA HIS A 78 -1.32 22.44 10.05
C HIS A 78 -2.52 22.09 9.16
N ASN A 79 -2.46 21.09 8.27
CA ASN A 79 -3.57 20.73 7.37
C ASN A 79 -3.70 19.21 7.21
N ALA A 80 -4.93 18.70 7.36
CA ALA A 80 -5.27 17.29 7.14
C ALA A 80 -6.54 17.16 6.29
N ILE A 81 -6.70 16.00 5.66
CA ILE A 81 -7.91 15.60 4.93
C ILE A 81 -8.38 14.22 5.38
N SER A 82 -9.65 13.91 5.18
CA SER A 82 -10.24 12.59 5.33
C SER A 82 -11.23 12.34 4.21
N ILE A 83 -11.24 11.13 3.68
CA ILE A 83 -12.23 10.63 2.72
C ILE A 83 -12.84 9.38 3.31
N GLY A 84 -14.15 9.38 3.49
CA GLY A 84 -14.95 8.26 3.95
C GLY A 84 -15.91 7.78 2.87
N ALA A 85 -16.17 6.47 2.83
CA ALA A 85 -17.21 5.88 2.02
C ALA A 85 -17.83 4.66 2.71
N GLU A 86 -19.11 4.46 2.47
CA GLU A 86 -19.90 3.35 3.01
C GLU A 86 -20.80 2.78 1.93
N TYR A 87 -20.89 1.45 1.88
CA TYR A 87 -21.67 0.73 0.88
C TYR A 87 -22.37 -0.49 1.50
N GLY A 88 -23.69 -0.50 1.39
CA GLY A 88 -24.56 -1.63 1.71
C GLY A 88 -25.65 -1.79 0.65
N ALA A 89 -26.50 -2.80 0.80
CA ALA A 89 -27.58 -3.07 -0.16
C ALA A 89 -28.57 -1.89 -0.27
N ASN A 90 -28.86 -1.22 0.86
CA ASN A 90 -29.83 -0.13 0.97
C ASN A 90 -29.23 1.21 1.45
N GLN A 91 -27.89 1.33 1.57
CA GLN A 91 -27.20 2.56 1.97
C GLN A 91 -25.94 2.79 1.14
N ARG A 92 -25.68 4.04 0.75
CA ARG A 92 -24.43 4.49 0.13
C ARG A 92 -24.09 5.87 0.70
N ARG A 93 -22.91 6.04 1.28
CA ARG A 93 -22.43 7.34 1.80
C ARG A 93 -21.05 7.62 1.23
N ILE A 94 -20.77 8.86 0.88
CA ILE A 94 -19.41 9.36 0.60
C ILE A 94 -19.27 10.70 1.31
N ASP A 95 -18.21 10.88 2.09
CA ASP A 95 -17.86 12.16 2.71
C ASP A 95 -16.38 12.52 2.48
N ALA A 96 -16.14 13.83 2.38
CA ALA A 96 -14.80 14.41 2.30
C ALA A 96 -14.70 15.54 3.32
N THR A 97 -13.72 15.44 4.21
CA THR A 97 -13.45 16.40 5.28
C THR A 97 -12.06 17.02 5.08
N ALA A 98 -11.96 18.34 5.20
CA ALA A 98 -10.69 19.07 5.17
C ALA A 98 -10.56 19.94 6.42
N ALA A 99 -9.43 19.82 7.12
CA ALA A 99 -9.17 20.49 8.38
C ALA A 99 -7.87 21.29 8.36
N ARG A 100 -7.86 22.37 9.14
CA ARG A 100 -6.72 23.26 9.30
C ARG A 100 -6.57 23.73 10.75
N ALA A 101 -5.38 23.57 11.31
CA ALA A 101 -4.97 24.30 12.50
C ALA A 101 -4.72 25.78 12.13
N LEU A 102 -5.43 26.69 12.79
CA LEU A 102 -5.28 28.13 12.64
C LEU A 102 -4.19 28.65 13.59
N THR A 103 -4.14 28.11 14.81
CA THR A 103 -3.10 28.33 15.83
C THR A 103 -2.93 27.07 16.69
N ASN A 104 -1.94 27.06 17.59
CA ASN A 104 -1.76 26.02 18.62
C ASN A 104 -2.92 25.93 19.65
N ASN A 105 -4.00 26.68 19.47
CA ASN A 105 -5.22 26.62 20.29
C ASN A 105 -6.51 26.70 19.46
N GLN A 106 -6.44 26.69 18.12
CA GLN A 106 -7.60 26.91 17.24
C GLN A 106 -7.51 26.02 16.01
N ARG A 107 -8.55 25.24 15.74
CA ARG A 107 -8.68 24.44 14.52
C ARG A 107 -10.06 24.55 13.90
N LEU A 108 -10.10 24.45 12.58
CA LEU A 108 -11.29 24.58 11.74
C LEU A 108 -11.36 23.37 10.80
N LYS A 109 -12.55 22.78 10.60
CA LYS A 109 -12.78 21.77 9.57
C LYS A 109 -14.08 22.00 8.83
N VAL A 110 -14.08 21.62 7.55
CA VAL A 110 -15.25 21.59 6.68
C VAL A 110 -15.46 20.17 6.16
N THR A 111 -16.72 19.77 6.02
CA THR A 111 -17.10 18.48 5.41
C THR A 111 -18.16 18.71 4.34
N ALA A 112 -18.06 17.96 3.25
CA ALA A 112 -19.17 17.68 2.35
C ALA A 112 -19.48 16.17 2.40
N GLU A 113 -20.76 15.82 2.52
CA GLU A 113 -21.28 14.45 2.56
C GLU A 113 -22.36 14.32 1.48
N ASN A 114 -22.50 13.13 0.89
CA ASN A 114 -23.72 12.71 0.20
C ASN A 114 -24.14 11.34 0.70
N LEU A 115 -25.30 11.28 1.35
CA LEU A 115 -25.95 10.05 1.78
C LEU A 115 -27.07 9.69 0.81
N ALA A 116 -27.13 8.43 0.39
CA ALA A 116 -28.27 7.84 -0.29
C ALA A 116 -28.75 6.61 0.48
N GLN A 117 -30.07 6.51 0.72
CA GLN A 117 -30.69 5.36 1.36
C GLN A 117 -31.93 4.91 0.57
N ASN A 118 -32.09 3.60 0.45
CA ASN A 118 -33.30 2.97 -0.10
C ASN A 118 -34.32 2.82 1.04
N ILE A 119 -35.44 3.54 0.97
CA ILE A 119 -36.40 3.67 2.07
C ILE A 119 -37.81 3.24 1.62
N ASP A 120 -38.47 2.42 2.45
CA ASP A 120 -39.84 1.96 2.24
C ASP A 120 -40.89 3.04 2.59
N PHE A 121 -41.49 3.64 1.57
CA PHE A 121 -42.59 4.60 1.73
C PHE A 121 -43.95 3.90 1.65
N ASN A 122 -44.60 3.76 2.81
CA ASN A 122 -45.91 3.11 2.95
C ASN A 122 -47.07 4.04 2.55
N PHE A 123 -47.38 4.19 1.26
CA PHE A 123 -48.54 4.98 0.78
C PHE A 123 -49.87 4.25 0.96
N ALA A 124 -50.99 4.99 0.89
CA ALA A 124 -52.35 4.41 0.97
C ALA A 124 -52.68 3.47 -0.21
N SER A 125 -51.96 3.59 -1.34
CA SER A 125 -52.02 2.65 -2.47
C SER A 125 -50.99 1.50 -2.40
N GLY A 126 -50.29 1.36 -1.26
CA GLY A 126 -49.28 0.34 -0.99
C GLY A 126 -47.85 0.88 -0.88
N THR A 127 -46.96 0.07 -0.32
CA THR A 127 -45.53 0.39 -0.13
C THR A 127 -44.80 0.59 -1.46
N THR A 128 -43.77 1.44 -1.46
CA THR A 128 -42.81 1.58 -2.56
C THR A 128 -41.45 1.97 -1.96
N SER A 129 -40.41 1.21 -2.27
CA SER A 129 -39.02 1.46 -1.87
C SER A 129 -38.36 2.39 -2.89
N GLU A 130 -37.74 3.49 -2.47
CA GLU A 130 -37.06 4.43 -3.37
C GLU A 130 -35.73 4.92 -2.79
N TRP A 131 -34.75 5.20 -3.66
CA TRP A 131 -33.43 5.71 -3.29
C TRP A 131 -33.43 7.24 -3.14
N VAL A 132 -33.54 7.72 -1.91
CA VAL A 132 -33.50 9.16 -1.63
C VAL A 132 -32.07 9.62 -1.35
N ASN A 133 -31.65 10.68 -2.03
CA ASN A 133 -30.31 11.29 -1.89
C ASN A 133 -30.38 12.56 -1.03
N GLN A 134 -29.39 12.76 -0.17
CA GLN A 134 -29.25 13.90 0.73
C GLN A 134 -27.76 14.36 0.79
N PRO A 135 -27.38 15.36 -0.01
CA PRO A 135 -26.16 16.12 0.23
C PRO A 135 -26.22 16.89 1.57
N GLY A 136 -25.10 16.93 2.27
CA GLY A 136 -24.88 17.64 3.53
C GLY A 136 -23.55 18.37 3.55
N TYR A 137 -23.50 19.49 4.28
CA TYR A 137 -22.31 20.31 4.48
C TYR A 137 -22.17 20.66 5.96
N GLY A 138 -20.95 20.59 6.47
CA GLY A 138 -20.63 20.83 7.88
C GLY A 138 -19.44 21.75 8.05
N LEU A 139 -19.46 22.55 9.12
CA LEU A 139 -18.38 23.44 9.54
C LEU A 139 -18.21 23.31 11.06
N THR A 140 -17.01 22.92 11.52
CA THR A 140 -16.64 22.93 12.93
C THR A 140 -15.48 23.88 13.17
N TYR A 141 -15.62 24.75 14.17
CA TYR A 141 -14.52 25.48 14.81
C TYR A 141 -14.32 24.96 16.23
N GLN A 142 -13.07 24.75 16.65
CA GLN A 142 -12.75 24.31 18.00
C GLN A 142 -11.59 25.12 18.58
N TYR A 143 -11.78 25.63 19.79
CA TYR A 143 -10.78 26.33 20.59
C TYR A 143 -10.28 25.41 21.71
N LEU A 144 -9.03 24.97 21.60
CA LEU A 144 -8.38 24.05 22.54
C LEU A 144 -7.80 24.83 23.73
N ILE A 145 -8.17 24.43 24.95
CA ILE A 145 -7.85 25.11 26.20
C ILE A 145 -6.76 24.31 26.94
N ALA A 146 -5.66 24.98 27.30
CA ALA A 146 -4.56 24.40 28.08
C ALA A 146 -4.91 24.26 29.58
N ASN A 147 -6.06 23.67 29.90
CA ASN A 147 -6.57 23.41 31.24
C ASN A 147 -6.74 21.90 31.45
N LYS A 148 -6.60 21.42 32.69
CA LYS A 148 -6.74 19.99 33.01
C LYS A 148 -8.20 19.52 33.04
N LEU A 149 -9.13 20.40 33.41
CA LEU A 149 -10.56 20.08 33.52
C LEU A 149 -11.33 20.38 32.23
N VAL A 150 -11.02 21.49 31.54
CA VAL A 150 -11.67 21.86 30.27
C VAL A 150 -10.67 21.64 29.15
N GLN A 151 -10.95 20.71 28.24
CA GLN A 151 -10.09 20.43 27.10
C GLN A 151 -10.34 21.41 25.95
N ASP A 152 -11.61 21.67 25.61
CA ASP A 152 -11.94 22.59 24.52
C ASP A 152 -13.35 23.18 24.59
N LEU A 153 -13.58 24.17 23.72
CA LEU A 153 -14.89 24.66 23.31
C LEU A 153 -15.05 24.44 21.81
N ASN A 154 -16.16 23.82 21.38
CA ASN A 154 -16.46 23.58 19.98
C ASN A 154 -17.76 24.28 19.54
N LEU A 155 -17.79 24.73 18.29
CA LEU A 155 -18.93 25.34 17.60
C LEU A 155 -19.11 24.63 16.27
N ASN A 156 -20.33 24.16 15.98
CA ASN A 156 -20.66 23.45 14.76
C ASN A 156 -21.84 24.13 14.04
N ALA A 157 -21.83 24.08 12.71
CA ALA A 157 -22.96 24.43 11.87
C ALA A 157 -23.12 23.39 10.76
N THR A 158 -24.35 22.96 10.50
CA THR A 158 -24.69 21.94 9.50
C THR A 158 -25.84 22.40 8.62
N TYR A 159 -25.78 22.04 7.34
CA TYR A 159 -26.86 22.21 6.38
C TYR A 159 -26.98 20.93 5.55
N SER A 160 -28.16 20.34 5.44
CA SER A 160 -28.39 19.22 4.53
C SER A 160 -29.77 19.29 3.87
N ARG A 161 -29.93 18.62 2.74
CA ARG A 161 -31.19 18.63 2.00
C ARG A 161 -31.44 17.33 1.26
N ALA A 162 -32.46 16.59 1.68
CA ALA A 162 -32.97 15.44 0.94
C ALA A 162 -33.70 15.92 -0.34
N ILE A 163 -33.47 15.22 -1.44
CA ILE A 163 -34.12 15.49 -2.73
C ILE A 163 -35.49 14.78 -2.74
N GLY A 164 -36.57 15.55 -2.80
CA GLY A 164 -37.93 15.02 -2.86
C GLY A 164 -38.38 14.65 -4.28
N GLU A 165 -39.02 13.50 -4.45
CA GLU A 165 -39.37 12.90 -5.75
C GLU A 165 -40.88 12.72 -5.95
N THR A 166 -41.38 12.89 -7.17
CA THR A 166 -42.81 12.69 -7.51
C THR A 166 -43.01 11.33 -8.15
N LEU A 167 -43.66 10.41 -7.44
CA LEU A 167 -43.86 9.05 -7.92
C LEU A 167 -45.09 8.97 -8.83
N ARG A 168 -45.15 7.95 -9.68
CA ARG A 168 -46.31 7.72 -10.55
C ARG A 168 -47.59 7.56 -9.71
N ASN A 169 -48.64 8.30 -10.09
CA ASN A 169 -49.97 8.17 -9.51
C ASN A 169 -50.47 6.72 -9.61
N LYS A 170 -51.15 6.22 -8.57
CA LYS A 170 -51.62 4.84 -8.51
C LYS A 170 -53.11 4.78 -8.20
N ASN A 171 -53.87 4.15 -9.08
CA ASN A 171 -55.30 3.90 -8.85
C ASN A 171 -55.48 2.72 -7.91
N TYR A 172 -56.37 2.85 -6.93
CA TYR A 172 -56.72 1.78 -6.00
C TYR A 172 -58.18 1.90 -5.55
N VAL A 173 -58.69 0.86 -4.89
CA VAL A 173 -60.02 0.86 -4.27
C VAL A 173 -59.82 1.13 -2.78
N ASN A 174 -60.45 2.18 -2.25
CA ASN A 174 -60.36 2.52 -0.84
C ASN A 174 -61.27 1.63 0.05
N ALA A 175 -61.18 1.79 1.37
CA ALA A 175 -61.99 1.04 2.33
C ALA A 175 -63.53 1.23 2.15
N SER A 176 -63.96 2.29 1.47
CA SER A 176 -65.36 2.57 1.12
C SER A 176 -65.81 1.91 -0.19
N SER A 177 -64.96 1.08 -0.81
CA SER A 177 -65.16 0.48 -2.14
C SER A 177 -65.20 1.49 -3.31
N THR A 178 -64.70 2.71 -3.11
CA THR A 178 -64.62 3.74 -4.15
C THR A 178 -63.28 3.66 -4.89
N ALA A 179 -63.31 3.73 -6.22
CA ALA A 179 -62.12 3.88 -7.04
C ALA A 179 -61.52 5.30 -6.89
N VAL A 180 -60.25 5.37 -6.49
CA VAL A 180 -59.54 6.62 -6.19
C VAL A 180 -58.14 6.62 -6.78
N THR A 181 -57.63 7.80 -7.09
CA THR A 181 -56.26 8.01 -7.56
C THR A 181 -55.41 8.56 -6.41
N ASN A 182 -54.39 7.82 -6.02
CA ASN A 182 -53.39 8.21 -5.04
C ASN A 182 -52.27 8.99 -5.76
N LEU A 183 -52.20 10.29 -5.49
CA LEU A 183 -51.10 11.18 -5.88
C LEU A 183 -49.95 10.98 -4.88
N ARG A 184 -48.73 10.72 -5.35
CA ARG A 184 -47.63 10.25 -4.49
C ARG A 184 -46.38 11.12 -4.65
N HIS A 185 -45.86 11.59 -3.51
CA HIS A 185 -44.64 12.35 -3.42
C HIS A 185 -43.80 11.86 -2.23
N ILE A 186 -42.49 11.92 -2.37
CA ILE A 186 -41.55 11.80 -1.26
C ILE A 186 -41.13 13.23 -0.92
N ALA A 187 -41.57 13.73 0.22
CA ALA A 187 -41.16 15.03 0.72
C ALA A 187 -39.79 14.88 1.39
N GLY A 188 -38.74 15.38 0.74
CA GLY A 188 -37.41 15.53 1.32
C GLY A 188 -37.35 16.77 2.22
N ALA A 189 -36.67 16.67 3.36
CA ALA A 189 -36.42 17.81 4.23
C ALA A 189 -35.23 18.66 3.78
N THR A 190 -35.26 19.94 4.16
CA THR A 190 -34.04 20.72 4.43
C THR A 190 -33.84 20.74 5.94
N ASP A 191 -32.64 20.42 6.41
CA ASP A 191 -32.23 20.52 7.82
C ASP A 191 -31.11 21.56 7.96
N VAL A 192 -31.24 22.41 8.98
CA VAL A 192 -30.26 23.43 9.34
C VAL A 192 -29.97 23.34 10.84
N GLY A 193 -28.74 22.94 11.18
CA GLY A 193 -28.30 22.73 12.55
C GLY A 193 -27.20 23.71 12.97
N ALA A 194 -27.16 24.02 14.25
CA ALA A 194 -26.05 24.71 14.90
C ALA A 194 -25.86 24.15 16.32
N SER A 195 -24.63 23.99 16.78
CA SER A 195 -24.36 23.55 18.15
C SER A 195 -23.15 24.22 18.78
N ALA A 196 -23.16 24.27 20.12
CA ALA A 196 -22.05 24.72 20.94
C ALA A 196 -21.76 23.67 22.02
N GLY A 197 -20.51 23.25 22.14
CA GLY A 197 -20.08 22.19 23.05
C GLY A 197 -18.84 22.53 23.87
N VAL A 198 -18.64 21.78 24.94
CA VAL A 198 -17.49 21.82 25.84
C VAL A 198 -17.10 20.40 26.24
N ASP A 199 -15.82 20.08 26.09
CA ASP A 199 -15.28 18.77 26.47
C ASP A 199 -14.51 18.88 27.79
N LEU A 200 -14.91 18.05 28.76
CA LEU A 200 -14.45 18.10 30.15
C LEU A 200 -13.69 16.83 30.52
N GLN A 201 -12.47 16.97 31.04
CA GLN A 201 -11.64 15.86 31.52
C GLN A 201 -11.52 15.89 33.06
N PRO A 202 -12.58 15.51 33.83
CA PRO A 202 -12.54 15.54 35.29
C PRO A 202 -11.54 14.56 35.90
N LEU A 203 -11.16 13.51 35.17
CA LEU A 203 -10.12 12.53 35.54
C LEU A 203 -9.26 12.23 34.30
N PRO A 204 -7.96 11.89 34.43
CA PRO A 204 -7.13 11.52 33.27
C PRO A 204 -7.67 10.36 32.42
N SER A 205 -8.50 9.50 33.02
CA SER A 205 -9.19 8.37 32.40
C SER A 205 -10.63 8.66 31.97
N THR A 206 -11.15 9.87 32.12
CA THR A 206 -12.57 10.20 31.88
C THR A 206 -12.69 11.52 31.13
N LEU A 207 -13.27 11.49 29.92
CA LEU A 207 -13.64 12.66 29.12
C LEU A 207 -15.16 12.68 28.94
N ILE A 208 -15.79 13.83 29.18
CA ILE A 208 -17.24 14.04 29.11
C ILE A 208 -17.50 15.22 28.15
N GLY A 209 -18.15 14.96 27.02
CA GLY A 209 -18.60 16.01 26.11
C GLY A 209 -20.01 16.46 26.48
N LEU A 210 -20.23 17.78 26.53
CA LEU A 210 -21.54 18.39 26.76
C LEU A 210 -21.84 19.38 25.64
N GLN A 211 -22.96 19.21 24.94
CA GLN A 211 -23.29 20.00 23.75
C GLN A 211 -24.76 20.44 23.78
N LEU A 212 -25.00 21.73 23.47
CA LEU A 212 -26.32 22.30 23.22
C LEU A 212 -26.51 22.41 21.70
N ASN A 213 -27.60 21.82 21.19
CA ASN A 213 -27.95 21.82 19.77
C ASN A 213 -29.16 22.73 19.52
N TYR A 214 -29.23 23.32 18.34
CA TYR A 214 -30.44 23.87 17.74
C TYR A 214 -30.56 23.28 16.34
N ASP A 215 -31.70 22.64 16.06
CA ASP A 215 -31.99 22.05 14.75
C ASP A 215 -33.25 22.71 14.15
N ASN A 216 -33.40 22.67 12.82
CA ASN A 216 -34.56 23.17 12.10
C ASN A 216 -34.80 22.36 10.82
N VAL A 217 -35.72 21.40 10.91
CA VAL A 217 -36.11 20.45 9.85
C VAL A 217 -37.42 20.89 9.22
N ASN A 218 -37.42 21.10 7.90
CA ASN A 218 -38.59 21.50 7.12
C ASN A 218 -38.77 20.62 5.86
N TYR A 219 -39.88 19.90 5.78
CA TYR A 219 -40.23 18.97 4.70
C TYR A 219 -40.94 19.68 3.54
N ASN A 220 -40.35 19.59 2.34
CA ASN A 220 -40.90 20.21 1.14
C ASN A 220 -42.06 19.38 0.57
N ALA A 221 -43.24 19.51 1.17
CA ALA A 221 -44.46 18.82 0.79
C ALA A 221 -45.22 19.50 -0.36
N ARG A 222 -46.14 18.75 -0.99
CA ARG A 222 -47.03 19.20 -2.08
C ARG A 222 -48.50 18.89 -1.84
N TYR A 223 -48.82 17.85 -1.07
CA TYR A 223 -50.16 17.29 -0.98
C TYR A 223 -50.78 17.35 0.42
N SER A 224 -49.96 17.16 1.46
CA SER A 224 -50.37 17.23 2.86
C SER A 224 -49.59 18.30 3.61
N ASP A 225 -50.28 18.99 4.53
CA ASP A 225 -49.67 19.96 5.45
C ASP A 225 -48.74 19.23 6.43
N ASN A 226 -47.48 19.05 6.02
CA ASN A 226 -46.46 18.38 6.81
C ASN A 226 -45.86 19.28 7.92
N ASP A 227 -46.53 20.38 8.28
CA ASP A 227 -46.23 21.19 9.47
C ASP A 227 -46.26 20.37 10.78
N ALA A 228 -47.00 19.26 10.81
CA ALA A 228 -46.97 18.30 11.93
C ALA A 228 -45.69 17.43 11.98
N LYS A 229 -44.85 17.45 10.93
CA LYS A 229 -43.53 16.79 10.85
C LYS A 229 -42.37 17.78 10.85
N ASN A 230 -42.62 19.03 10.45
CA ASN A 230 -41.67 20.14 10.57
C ASN A 230 -41.31 20.35 12.04
N ALA A 231 -40.01 20.40 12.36
CA ALA A 231 -39.54 20.44 13.75
C ALA A 231 -38.33 21.35 13.90
N SER A 232 -38.41 22.29 14.85
CA SER A 232 -37.29 23.17 15.20
C SER A 232 -37.13 23.35 16.70
N GLY A 233 -35.96 23.84 17.11
CA GLY A 233 -35.68 24.23 18.49
C GLY A 233 -34.50 23.49 19.12
N LEU A 234 -34.36 23.70 20.43
CA LEU A 234 -33.20 23.21 21.18
C LEU A 234 -33.23 21.70 21.45
N GLY A 235 -32.04 21.10 21.41
CA GLY A 235 -31.71 19.75 21.81
C GLY A 235 -30.37 19.71 22.58
N ALA A 236 -29.92 18.53 23.00
CA ALA A 236 -28.65 18.38 23.71
C ALA A 236 -27.98 17.02 23.43
N THR A 237 -26.65 16.99 23.45
CA THR A 237 -25.84 15.77 23.38
C THR A 237 -24.98 15.66 24.65
N ILE A 238 -24.88 14.46 25.20
CA ILE A 238 -23.93 14.11 26.27
C ILE A 238 -23.12 12.91 25.78
N SER A 239 -21.80 12.99 25.86
CA SER A 239 -20.89 11.87 25.56
C SER A 239 -19.97 11.56 26.74
N LEU A 240 -19.49 10.32 26.80
CA LEU A 240 -18.53 9.82 27.78
C LEU A 240 -17.52 8.91 27.09
N ASN A 241 -16.23 9.26 27.17
CA ASN A 241 -15.14 8.36 26.87
C ASN A 241 -14.42 8.02 28.18
N GLN A 242 -14.47 6.74 28.58
CA GLN A 242 -13.90 6.24 29.83
C GLN A 242 -12.84 5.18 29.54
N LEU A 243 -11.59 5.42 29.93
CA LEU A 243 -10.57 4.37 29.94
C LEU A 243 -10.88 3.41 31.10
N LEU A 244 -11.20 2.16 30.75
CA LEU A 244 -11.30 1.04 31.69
C LEU A 244 -9.91 0.44 31.98
N SER A 245 -9.00 0.54 31.00
CA SER A 245 -7.57 0.27 31.16
C SER A 245 -6.77 1.14 30.18
N ARG A 246 -5.43 1.07 30.21
CA ARG A 246 -4.58 1.77 29.22
C ARG A 246 -4.77 1.28 27.77
N ARG A 247 -5.51 0.17 27.56
CA ARG A 247 -5.82 -0.41 26.26
C ARG A 247 -7.31 -0.70 26.02
N VAL A 248 -8.20 -0.33 26.96
CA VAL A 248 -9.65 -0.56 26.82
C VAL A 248 -10.39 0.73 27.13
N LYS A 249 -11.16 1.21 26.15
CA LYS A 249 -11.93 2.46 26.16
C LYS A 249 -13.41 2.11 26.02
N LEU A 250 -14.23 2.54 26.97
CA LEU A 250 -15.69 2.54 26.88
C LEU A 250 -16.14 3.90 26.31
N GLN A 251 -17.06 3.87 25.36
CA GLN A 251 -17.64 5.05 24.74
C GLN A 251 -19.16 4.98 24.89
N LEU A 252 -19.78 6.07 25.36
CA LEU A 252 -21.24 6.23 25.42
C LEU A 252 -21.62 7.59 24.87
N LEU A 253 -22.77 7.67 24.19
CA LEU A 253 -23.40 8.93 23.77
C LEU A 253 -24.91 8.81 23.93
N ALA A 254 -25.54 9.90 24.36
CA ALA A 254 -26.98 10.09 24.32
C ALA A 254 -27.30 11.50 23.80
N SER A 255 -28.12 11.60 22.76
CA SER A 255 -28.60 12.87 22.23
C SER A 255 -30.14 12.93 22.19
N ASN A 256 -30.66 14.13 22.39
CA ASN A 256 -32.04 14.49 22.06
C ASN A 256 -31.97 15.68 21.10
N ARG A 257 -32.24 15.44 19.80
CA ARG A 257 -32.22 16.44 18.73
C ARG A 257 -33.60 16.49 18.04
N LYS A 258 -33.82 17.39 17.08
CA LYS A 258 -35.13 17.45 16.35
C LYS A 258 -35.29 16.45 15.22
N PRO A 259 -34.27 16.06 14.44
CA PRO A 259 -34.42 14.98 13.47
C PRO A 259 -34.76 13.65 14.17
N TYR A 260 -33.97 13.27 15.16
CA TYR A 260 -34.02 12.00 15.89
C TYR A 260 -33.33 12.10 17.27
N ASP A 261 -33.62 11.14 18.15
CA ASP A 261 -32.79 10.81 19.32
C ASP A 261 -31.74 9.76 18.94
N ASP A 262 -30.56 9.81 19.58
CA ASP A 262 -29.38 8.99 19.26
C ASP A 262 -28.82 8.39 20.57
N TYR A 263 -28.57 7.08 20.59
CA TYR A 263 -28.02 6.35 21.73
C TYR A 263 -26.93 5.37 21.29
N LYS A 264 -25.67 5.80 21.36
CA LYS A 264 -24.50 4.99 20.97
C LYS A 264 -23.75 4.44 22.17
N ALA A 265 -23.29 3.20 22.07
CA ALA A 265 -22.42 2.54 23.05
C ALA A 265 -21.32 1.75 22.32
N GLY A 266 -20.08 1.81 22.80
CA GLY A 266 -18.96 1.12 22.17
C GLY A 266 -17.82 0.76 23.12
N VAL A 267 -17.08 -0.28 22.77
CA VAL A 267 -15.88 -0.73 23.46
C VAL A 267 -14.73 -0.85 22.45
N SER A 268 -13.68 -0.08 22.67
CA SER A 268 -12.50 -0.02 21.82
C SER A 268 -11.30 -0.66 22.51
N TRP A 269 -10.66 -1.64 21.86
CA TRP A 269 -9.52 -2.39 22.38
C TRP A 269 -8.26 -2.12 21.56
N LEU A 270 -7.21 -1.61 22.21
CA LEU A 270 -5.93 -1.31 21.59
C LEU A 270 -5.03 -2.56 21.62
N MET A 271 -4.80 -3.14 20.45
CA MET A 271 -4.04 -4.38 20.27
C MET A 271 -2.53 -4.13 20.37
N SER A 272 -1.76 -5.17 20.71
CA SER A 272 -0.29 -5.09 20.55
C SER A 272 0.04 -5.00 19.06
N SER A 273 0.74 -3.93 18.67
CA SER A 273 1.16 -3.60 17.31
C SER A 273 2.66 -3.29 17.27
N ALA A 274 3.25 -3.23 16.07
CA ALA A 274 4.68 -2.94 15.91
C ALA A 274 5.00 -1.48 16.32
N PRO A 275 6.24 -1.18 16.77
CA PRO A 275 6.66 0.20 17.04
C PRO A 275 6.38 1.12 15.85
N GLY A 276 5.82 2.31 16.10
CA GLY A 276 5.37 3.21 15.03
C GLY A 276 4.00 2.89 14.41
N SER A 277 3.27 1.87 14.89
CA SER A 277 1.89 1.59 14.46
C SER A 277 0.93 1.35 15.62
N GLN A 278 -0.36 1.54 15.37
CA GLN A 278 -1.45 1.24 16.31
C GLN A 278 -2.56 0.46 15.60
N LEU A 279 -3.19 -0.48 16.31
CA LEU A 279 -4.39 -1.19 15.86
C LEU A 279 -5.44 -1.16 16.98
N GLU A 280 -6.53 -0.43 16.77
CA GLU A 280 -7.70 -0.40 17.64
C GLU A 280 -8.83 -1.22 17.00
N VAL A 281 -9.43 -2.12 17.78
CA VAL A 281 -10.65 -2.87 17.40
C VAL A 281 -11.82 -2.27 18.16
N VAL A 282 -12.86 -1.81 17.47
CA VAL A 282 -14.06 -1.21 18.10
C VAL A 282 -15.28 -2.08 17.84
N LEU A 283 -15.93 -2.55 18.90
CA LEU A 283 -17.29 -3.07 18.87
C LEU A 283 -18.24 -1.93 19.26
N SER A 284 -19.21 -1.59 18.41
CA SER A 284 -20.19 -0.52 18.64
C SER A 284 -21.63 -1.01 18.47
N SER A 285 -22.56 -0.30 19.11
CA SER A 285 -23.99 -0.41 18.93
C SER A 285 -24.62 0.99 18.96
N ASP A 286 -25.65 1.19 18.16
CA ASP A 286 -26.38 2.44 17.97
C ASP A 286 -27.89 2.15 17.99
N ARG A 287 -28.67 3.08 18.52
CA ARG A 287 -30.14 3.06 18.46
C ARG A 287 -30.66 4.47 18.16
N LEU A 288 -31.09 4.67 16.92
CA LEU A 288 -31.72 5.88 16.43
C LEU A 288 -33.24 5.80 16.61
N ILE A 289 -33.84 6.86 17.16
CA ILE A 289 -35.30 6.99 17.33
C ILE A 289 -35.78 8.26 16.61
N ALA A 290 -36.51 8.08 15.52
CA ALA A 290 -36.99 9.17 14.69
C ALA A 290 -38.05 10.03 15.40
N GLN A 291 -37.87 11.36 15.38
CA GLN A 291 -38.89 12.30 15.88
C GLN A 291 -39.79 12.86 14.76
N THR A 292 -39.28 12.94 13.53
CA THR A 292 -39.91 13.68 12.41
C THR A 292 -40.62 12.81 11.37
N GLY A 293 -40.74 11.50 11.63
CA GLY A 293 -41.48 10.57 10.78
C GLY A 293 -40.65 9.76 9.78
N THR A 294 -39.32 9.76 9.92
CA THR A 294 -38.45 8.73 9.35
C THR A 294 -38.53 7.42 10.16
N ASN A 295 -37.76 6.40 9.80
CA ASN A 295 -37.79 5.10 10.49
C ASN A 295 -36.83 5.05 11.69
N ASN A 296 -37.20 4.37 12.77
CA ASN A 296 -36.24 4.01 13.83
C ASN A 296 -35.27 2.94 13.30
N ASP A 297 -34.02 2.94 13.79
CA ASP A 297 -33.03 1.94 13.39
C ASP A 297 -32.17 1.49 14.58
N THR A 298 -31.74 0.23 14.60
CA THR A 298 -30.67 -0.26 15.49
C THR A 298 -29.50 -0.71 14.63
N GLN A 299 -28.28 -0.36 15.01
CA GLN A 299 -27.09 -0.75 14.28
C GLN A 299 -26.07 -1.39 15.22
N VAL A 300 -25.31 -2.37 14.73
CA VAL A 300 -24.20 -3.01 15.45
C VAL A 300 -22.99 -3.09 14.51
N GLY A 301 -21.82 -2.64 14.96
CA GLY A 301 -20.64 -2.50 14.12
C GLY A 301 -19.36 -3.09 14.73
N LEU A 302 -18.50 -3.60 13.86
CA LEU A 302 -17.12 -3.97 14.16
C LEU A 302 -16.18 -3.17 13.26
N ASN A 303 -15.28 -2.40 13.86
CA ASN A 303 -14.30 -1.57 13.16
C ASN A 303 -12.87 -1.95 13.51
N LEU A 304 -11.98 -1.85 12.54
CA LEU A 304 -10.54 -2.01 12.64
C LEU A 304 -9.91 -0.67 12.24
N ASN A 305 -9.40 0.05 13.23
CA ASN A 305 -8.72 1.33 13.06
C ASN A 305 -7.21 1.08 13.12
N TYR A 306 -6.52 1.19 11.99
CA TYR A 306 -5.07 1.06 11.90
C TYR A 306 -4.43 2.43 11.65
N SER A 307 -3.38 2.77 12.39
CA SER A 307 -2.60 4.00 12.17
C SER A 307 -1.11 3.73 12.07
N TRP A 308 -0.48 4.40 11.10
CA TRP A 308 0.97 4.52 10.95
C TRP A 308 1.47 5.76 11.71
N GLY A 309 2.78 5.92 11.88
CA GLY A 309 3.38 7.10 12.52
C GLY A 309 3.16 7.23 14.04
N GLY A 310 2.83 6.13 14.73
CA GLY A 310 2.68 6.09 16.18
C GLY A 310 4.00 6.29 16.96
N ASP A 311 3.94 6.24 18.29
CA ASP A 311 5.13 6.35 19.14
C ASP A 311 6.12 5.20 18.87
N THR A 312 7.25 5.52 18.25
CA THR A 312 8.33 4.59 17.92
C THR A 312 9.20 4.20 19.12
N LYS A 313 9.04 4.88 20.27
CA LYS A 313 9.84 4.68 21.49
C LYS A 313 9.08 3.99 22.62
N THR A 314 7.76 4.12 22.68
CA THR A 314 6.91 3.46 23.70
C THR A 314 5.88 2.49 23.10
N ALA A 315 6.38 1.52 22.33
CA ALA A 315 5.58 0.39 21.88
C ALA A 315 5.25 -0.59 23.02
N PRO A 316 4.04 -1.18 23.08
CA PRO A 316 2.87 -0.85 22.26
C PRO A 316 2.15 0.39 22.79
N ALA A 317 1.45 1.08 21.88
CA ALA A 317 0.71 2.30 22.18
C ALA A 317 -0.31 2.15 23.33
N LEU A 318 -0.64 3.28 23.95
CA LEU A 318 -1.52 3.38 25.12
C LEU A 318 -2.50 4.55 24.93
N TYR A 319 -3.77 4.36 25.27
CA TYR A 319 -4.76 5.43 25.16
C TYR A 319 -4.40 6.63 26.04
N ARG A 320 -4.64 7.84 25.50
CA ARG A 320 -4.60 9.13 26.19
C ARG A 320 -5.89 9.88 25.82
N LEU A 321 -6.53 10.56 26.78
CA LEU A 321 -7.79 11.30 26.56
C LEU A 321 -7.61 12.83 26.58
N SER A 322 -6.37 13.34 26.60
CA SER A 322 -6.12 14.78 26.57
C SER A 322 -5.77 15.24 25.17
N THR A 323 -6.49 16.25 24.67
CA THR A 323 -6.37 16.83 23.32
C THR A 323 -5.40 18.01 23.25
N GLN A 324 -4.50 18.14 24.26
CA GLN A 324 -3.59 19.28 24.38
C GLN A 324 -2.43 19.32 23.36
N ASP A 325 -2.22 18.28 22.54
CA ASP A 325 -1.22 18.29 21.47
C ASP A 325 -1.87 18.47 20.08
N THR A 326 -1.91 19.73 19.63
CA THR A 326 -2.66 20.16 18.45
C THR A 326 -2.17 19.65 17.11
N LEU A 327 -0.94 19.13 17.04
CA LEU A 327 -0.31 18.67 15.80
C LEU A 327 -0.43 17.15 15.63
N GLY A 328 -0.41 16.40 16.72
CA GLY A 328 -0.70 14.96 16.72
C GLY A 328 -2.19 14.66 16.57
N ASP A 329 -3.06 15.41 17.25
CA ASP A 329 -4.52 15.20 17.26
C ASP A 329 -5.25 15.78 16.01
N LEU A 330 -4.53 16.36 15.05
CA LEU A 330 -5.17 16.95 13.87
C LEU A 330 -5.70 15.89 12.90
N SER A 331 -5.02 14.76 12.71
CA SER A 331 -5.55 13.65 11.91
C SER A 331 -6.83 13.12 12.50
N ASP A 332 -6.82 12.77 13.78
CA ASP A 332 -7.88 12.02 14.43
C ASP A 332 -9.16 12.87 14.53
N TRP A 333 -9.00 14.17 14.76
CA TRP A 333 -10.08 15.16 14.68
C TRP A 333 -10.65 15.40 13.27
N THR A 334 -9.87 15.11 12.22
CA THR A 334 -10.27 15.20 10.80
C THR A 334 -10.94 13.92 10.31
N GLY A 335 -10.56 12.76 10.88
CA GLY A 335 -11.22 11.49 10.64
C GLY A 335 -12.71 11.56 11.04
N GLN A 336 -13.01 12.25 12.14
CA GLN A 336 -14.38 12.61 12.50
C GLN A 336 -14.89 13.74 11.58
N PRO A 337 -15.98 13.58 10.84
CA PRO A 337 -16.51 14.66 9.98
C PRO A 337 -17.14 15.81 10.80
N ALA A 338 -17.49 16.90 10.12
CA ALA A 338 -18.20 18.07 10.66
C ALA A 338 -19.72 18.03 10.44
N VAL A 339 -20.18 17.20 9.50
CA VAL A 339 -21.59 16.78 9.34
C VAL A 339 -21.59 15.28 9.10
N HIS A 340 -22.56 14.59 9.69
CA HIS A 340 -22.83 13.19 9.43
C HIS A 340 -24.32 13.00 9.66
N MET A 341 -25.09 12.72 8.61
CA MET A 341 -26.52 12.50 8.73
C MET A 341 -26.76 11.02 8.96
N ASP A 342 -27.11 10.59 10.18
CA ASP A 342 -27.27 9.15 10.51
C ASP A 342 -28.35 8.48 9.63
N GLN A 343 -29.33 9.25 9.15
CA GLN A 343 -30.41 8.80 8.26
C GLN A 343 -30.86 9.91 7.28
N VAL A 344 -31.37 9.51 6.11
CA VAL A 344 -32.00 10.43 5.16
C VAL A 344 -33.35 10.94 5.67
N LEU A 345 -33.49 12.26 5.71
CA LEU A 345 -34.66 12.97 6.21
C LEU A 345 -35.72 13.13 5.10
N ALA A 346 -36.43 12.04 4.82
CA ALA A 346 -37.50 12.00 3.82
C ALA A 346 -38.74 11.25 4.33
N VAL A 347 -39.92 11.71 3.93
CA VAL A 347 -41.22 11.16 4.40
C VAL A 347 -42.21 11.05 3.25
N ARG A 348 -43.18 10.14 3.38
CA ARG A 348 -44.31 10.07 2.44
C ARG A 348 -45.15 11.33 2.50
N ASP A 349 -45.58 11.80 1.34
CA ASP A 349 -46.55 12.87 1.13
C ASP A 349 -47.56 12.41 0.06
N GLU A 350 -48.86 12.48 0.36
CA GLU A 350 -49.89 11.93 -0.53
C GLU A 350 -51.21 12.68 -0.47
N ALA A 351 -51.89 12.76 -1.62
CA ALA A 351 -53.30 13.15 -1.71
C ALA A 351 -54.06 12.03 -2.40
N THR A 352 -55.31 11.80 -1.97
CA THR A 352 -56.20 10.82 -2.61
C THR A 352 -57.40 11.55 -3.18
N ILE A 353 -57.49 11.58 -4.50
CA ILE A 353 -58.59 12.20 -5.24
C ILE A 353 -59.55 11.13 -5.78
N ALA A 354 -60.80 11.50 -6.04
CA ALA A 354 -61.72 10.63 -6.78
C ALA A 354 -61.10 10.31 -8.15
N ALA A 355 -61.07 9.04 -8.54
CA ALA A 355 -60.57 8.67 -9.85
C ALA A 355 -61.52 9.27 -10.92
N PRO A 356 -60.99 9.89 -12.01
CA PRO A 356 -61.84 10.33 -13.10
C PRO A 356 -62.62 9.14 -13.66
N VAL A 357 -63.90 9.33 -13.98
CA VAL A 357 -64.80 8.27 -14.46
C VAL A 357 -64.53 7.94 -15.94
N SER A 358 -63.30 7.54 -16.20
CA SER A 358 -62.83 6.95 -17.45
C SER A 358 -63.41 5.54 -17.56
N LEU A 359 -64.41 5.40 -18.42
CA LEU A 359 -65.02 4.15 -18.92
C LEU A 359 -64.30 2.87 -18.47
N MET A 360 -64.72 2.30 -17.34
CA MET A 360 -64.44 0.89 -17.07
C MET A 360 -65.13 0.05 -18.14
N PRO A 361 -64.49 -0.99 -18.70
CA PRO A 361 -65.20 -1.99 -19.48
C PRO A 361 -66.35 -2.55 -18.64
N PRO A 362 -67.56 -2.72 -19.20
CA PRO A 362 -68.72 -3.13 -18.41
C PRO A 362 -68.52 -4.55 -17.85
N LEU A 363 -68.17 -4.62 -16.56
CA LEU A 363 -68.13 -5.88 -15.82
C LEU A 363 -69.49 -6.57 -15.93
N LEU A 364 -69.47 -7.83 -16.39
CA LEU A 364 -70.64 -8.56 -16.86
C LEU A 364 -71.54 -9.06 -15.71
N PHE A 365 -72.05 -8.14 -14.89
CA PHE A 365 -72.96 -8.43 -13.79
C PHE A 365 -74.35 -8.78 -14.31
N ALA A 366 -74.56 -10.07 -14.60
CA ALA A 366 -75.83 -10.67 -14.98
C ALA A 366 -76.87 -10.66 -13.82
N LYS A 367 -77.29 -9.47 -13.37
CA LYS A 367 -78.37 -9.29 -12.40
C LYS A 367 -79.74 -9.41 -13.07
N LYS A 368 -80.21 -10.65 -13.16
CA LYS A 368 -81.62 -11.03 -13.31
C LYS A 368 -82.48 -10.18 -12.36
N LYS A 369 -83.29 -9.25 -12.89
CA LYS A 369 -84.18 -8.39 -12.08
C LYS A 369 -85.64 -8.81 -12.25
N THR A 370 -86.31 -9.09 -11.14
CA THR A 370 -87.69 -9.55 -11.05
C THR A 370 -88.70 -8.42 -11.29
N GLN A 371 -89.95 -8.77 -11.60
CA GLN A 371 -91.00 -7.87 -12.09
C GLN A 371 -92.10 -7.61 -11.04
N SER A 372 -92.26 -6.34 -10.63
CA SER A 372 -93.40 -5.71 -9.93
C SER A 372 -93.06 -4.20 -9.78
N SER A 373 -93.97 -3.22 -9.77
CA SER A 373 -95.45 -3.16 -9.86
C SER A 373 -95.87 -1.98 -10.78
N PRO A 374 -97.16 -1.75 -11.10
CA PRO A 374 -97.59 -0.77 -12.11
C PRO A 374 -97.86 0.66 -11.59
N ASP A 375 -98.47 1.48 -12.45
CA ASP A 375 -99.15 2.77 -12.24
C ASP A 375 -98.34 4.08 -12.43
N ALA A 376 -98.18 4.46 -13.70
CA ALA A 376 -98.00 5.84 -14.19
C ALA A 376 -98.61 5.98 -15.61
N PRO A 377 -99.16 7.16 -16.01
CA PRO A 377 -99.87 7.29 -17.28
C PRO A 377 -98.95 7.21 -18.51
N TYR A 378 -99.45 6.57 -19.56
CA TYR A 378 -98.68 6.23 -20.77
C TYR A 378 -98.57 7.40 -21.75
N VAL A 379 -97.46 8.16 -21.67
CA VAL A 379 -97.05 9.08 -22.73
C VAL A 379 -96.27 8.29 -23.78
N ASN A 380 -96.73 8.28 -25.02
CA ASN A 380 -96.08 7.60 -26.15
C ASN A 380 -94.70 8.22 -26.45
N PRO A 381 -93.58 7.51 -26.23
CA PRO A 381 -92.23 8.06 -26.37
C PRO A 381 -91.54 7.56 -27.65
N ASN A 382 -92.24 7.52 -28.78
CA ASN A 382 -91.64 7.27 -30.11
C ASN A 382 -90.80 8.45 -30.62
N PHE A 383 -89.85 8.92 -29.81
CA PHE A 383 -88.67 9.61 -30.32
C PHE A 383 -87.68 8.56 -30.88
N PRO A 384 -86.99 8.84 -32.00
CA PRO A 384 -85.92 7.97 -32.47
C PRO A 384 -84.82 7.87 -31.39
N GLN A 385 -84.27 6.67 -31.23
CA GLN A 385 -83.12 6.43 -30.34
C GLN A 385 -81.94 7.33 -30.75
N PRO A 386 -81.09 7.79 -29.80
CA PRO A 386 -79.86 8.50 -30.14
C PRO A 386 -79.01 7.69 -31.12
N VAL A 387 -78.71 8.28 -32.27
CA VAL A 387 -77.86 7.65 -33.29
C VAL A 387 -76.45 7.44 -32.70
N PRO A 388 -75.82 6.27 -32.86
CA PRO A 388 -74.51 5.99 -32.26
C PRO A 388 -73.45 6.98 -32.77
N ILE A 389 -72.73 7.60 -31.82
CA ILE A 389 -71.64 8.53 -32.08
C ILE A 389 -70.52 7.78 -32.82
N GLN A 390 -70.29 8.11 -34.09
CA GLN A 390 -69.07 7.70 -34.78
C GLN A 390 -67.95 8.73 -34.55
N PRO A 391 -66.75 8.32 -34.15
CA PRO A 391 -65.63 9.23 -33.97
C PRO A 391 -65.07 9.68 -35.33
N ALA A 392 -64.90 10.98 -35.51
CA ALA A 392 -64.11 11.53 -36.59
C ALA A 392 -62.65 11.70 -36.11
N THR A 393 -61.68 11.44 -37.00
CA THR A 393 -60.24 11.60 -36.69
C THR A 393 -59.70 12.87 -37.31
N GLN A 394 -58.91 13.63 -36.57
CA GLN A 394 -58.23 14.83 -37.07
C GLN A 394 -57.40 14.53 -38.33
N GLY A 395 -57.37 15.46 -39.29
CA GLY A 395 -56.59 15.34 -40.54
C GLY A 395 -57.20 14.45 -41.62
N HIS A 396 -58.20 13.62 -41.31
CA HIS A 396 -58.88 12.76 -42.28
C HIS A 396 -60.24 13.32 -42.74
N ALA A 397 -60.55 13.13 -44.02
CA ALA A 397 -61.85 13.47 -44.58
C ALA A 397 -62.88 12.37 -44.23
N PHE A 398 -64.00 12.76 -43.62
CA PHE A 398 -65.13 11.85 -43.39
C PHE A 398 -66.37 12.25 -44.20
N THR A 399 -67.39 11.39 -44.23
CA THR A 399 -68.71 11.68 -44.79
C THR A 399 -69.77 11.00 -43.93
N TYR A 400 -70.43 11.77 -43.08
CA TYR A 400 -71.59 11.32 -42.31
C TYR A 400 -72.86 11.69 -43.07
N SER A 401 -73.80 10.75 -43.25
CA SER A 401 -75.04 10.96 -44.02
C SER A 401 -76.27 10.49 -43.26
N MET A 402 -77.28 11.35 -43.16
CA MET A 402 -78.58 11.06 -42.57
C MET A 402 -79.66 11.12 -43.65
N GLN A 403 -80.55 10.13 -43.70
CA GLN A 403 -81.82 10.26 -44.41
C GLN A 403 -82.77 11.15 -43.59
N ALA A 404 -83.46 12.09 -44.23
CA ALA A 404 -84.57 12.79 -43.59
C ALA A 404 -85.75 11.81 -43.38
N LEU A 405 -86.45 11.94 -42.24
CA LEU A 405 -87.66 11.13 -42.00
C LEU A 405 -88.76 11.55 -42.98
N ASN A 406 -89.15 10.63 -43.87
CA ASN A 406 -90.46 10.70 -44.51
C ASN A 406 -91.53 10.42 -43.45
N TYR A 407 -92.27 11.45 -43.04
CA TYR A 407 -93.45 11.29 -42.19
C TYR A 407 -94.67 10.96 -43.07
N ASP A 408 -95.17 9.73 -42.99
CA ASP A 408 -96.32 9.28 -43.77
C ASP A 408 -97.63 9.76 -43.11
N LEU A 409 -98.20 10.84 -43.64
CA LEU A 409 -99.35 11.54 -43.05
C LEU A 409 -100.69 10.90 -43.45
N THR A 410 -101.00 9.76 -42.83
CA THR A 410 -102.27 9.02 -43.04
C THR A 410 -103.22 9.02 -41.82
N SER A 411 -102.95 9.83 -40.79
CA SER A 411 -103.87 10.08 -39.67
C SER A 411 -104.84 11.25 -39.97
N PRO A 412 -106.16 11.07 -39.92
CA PRO A 412 -107.13 11.99 -40.53
C PRO A 412 -107.51 13.23 -39.70
N ASP A 413 -106.65 13.72 -38.81
CA ASP A 413 -106.93 14.86 -37.93
C ASP A 413 -105.96 16.04 -38.14
N GLY A 414 -106.40 17.02 -38.94
CA GLY A 414 -106.04 18.43 -38.73
C GLY A 414 -104.74 18.99 -39.32
N MET A 415 -104.66 19.15 -40.65
CA MET A 415 -104.29 20.44 -41.29
C MET A 415 -104.55 20.38 -42.81
N PHE A 416 -105.16 21.43 -43.37
CA PHE A 416 -105.41 21.53 -44.82
C PHE A 416 -104.23 22.15 -45.55
N PHE A 417 -103.70 21.44 -46.54
CA PHE A 417 -102.92 22.01 -47.65
C PHE A 417 -103.54 21.54 -48.98
N ASP A 418 -103.60 22.43 -49.98
CA ASP A 418 -104.24 22.16 -51.28
C ASP A 418 -103.36 21.26 -52.16
N PRO A 419 -103.79 20.02 -52.47
CA PRO A 419 -102.99 19.06 -53.22
C PRO A 419 -102.82 19.38 -54.71
N ASN A 420 -103.50 20.42 -55.24
CA ASN A 420 -103.39 20.83 -56.64
C ASN A 420 -102.49 22.07 -56.84
N SER A 421 -101.90 22.62 -55.77
CA SER A 421 -100.80 23.57 -55.90
C SER A 421 -99.48 22.81 -56.16
N ALA A 422 -98.70 23.26 -57.15
CA ALA A 422 -97.43 22.61 -57.48
C ALA A 422 -96.42 22.86 -56.35
N LEU A 423 -96.04 21.78 -55.64
CA LEU A 423 -94.97 21.79 -54.65
C LEU A 423 -93.61 21.99 -55.33
N ASP A 424 -93.29 23.24 -55.67
CA ASP A 424 -91.90 23.61 -55.91
C ASP A 424 -91.13 23.44 -54.60
N SER A 425 -90.13 22.57 -54.64
CA SER A 425 -89.52 21.92 -53.48
C SER A 425 -88.44 22.80 -52.83
N THR A 426 -88.86 23.99 -52.44
CA THR A 426 -88.20 24.87 -51.47
C THR A 426 -89.01 24.77 -50.17
N VAL A 427 -88.47 24.82 -48.96
CA VAL A 427 -87.20 25.40 -48.50
C VAL A 427 -86.54 24.50 -47.44
N PHE A 428 -85.30 24.05 -47.67
CA PHE A 428 -84.33 23.85 -46.58
C PHE A 428 -83.37 25.03 -46.65
N ASN A 429 -83.57 26.05 -45.82
CA ASN A 429 -82.74 27.25 -45.87
C ASN A 429 -81.47 27.02 -45.05
N THR A 430 -80.31 27.04 -45.70
CA THR A 430 -79.01 26.88 -45.02
C THR A 430 -78.48 28.18 -44.40
N ASP A 431 -79.19 29.31 -44.57
CA ASP A 431 -78.75 30.65 -44.14
C ASP A 431 -78.62 30.83 -42.61
N SER A 432 -79.20 29.93 -41.81
CA SER A 432 -79.14 29.96 -40.34
C SER A 432 -78.21 28.92 -39.71
N ILE A 433 -77.39 28.22 -40.51
CA ILE A 433 -76.15 27.63 -39.99
C ILE A 433 -75.29 28.80 -39.48
N ASN A 434 -74.81 28.70 -38.24
CA ASN A 434 -74.08 29.80 -37.58
C ASN A 434 -72.67 29.97 -38.20
N ASN A 435 -72.64 30.70 -39.32
CA ASN A 435 -71.59 30.64 -40.36
C ASN A 435 -70.19 31.09 -39.89
N GLY A 436 -70.06 31.66 -38.70
CA GLY A 436 -68.76 31.96 -38.08
C GLY A 436 -68.05 30.76 -37.45
N VAL A 437 -68.75 29.67 -37.13
CA VAL A 437 -68.18 28.54 -36.36
C VAL A 437 -67.72 27.40 -37.26
N LEU A 438 -68.57 26.94 -38.20
CA LEU A 438 -68.26 25.79 -39.05
C LEU A 438 -67.15 26.08 -40.08
N ASN A 439 -67.09 27.28 -40.65
CA ASN A 439 -66.05 27.63 -41.64
C ASN A 439 -64.62 27.62 -41.06
N ASN A 440 -64.46 27.76 -39.73
CA ASN A 440 -63.16 27.62 -39.04
C ASN A 440 -62.87 26.19 -38.56
N SER A 441 -63.77 25.22 -38.81
CA SER A 441 -63.61 23.81 -38.39
C SER A 441 -63.08 22.88 -39.50
N GLY A 442 -63.13 23.32 -40.76
CA GLY A 442 -62.77 22.51 -41.93
C GLY A 442 -63.88 21.54 -42.40
N LEU A 443 -65.10 21.71 -41.88
CA LEU A 443 -66.27 20.87 -42.17
C LEU A 443 -67.32 21.64 -42.99
N THR A 444 -67.91 20.96 -43.97
CA THR A 444 -68.96 21.45 -44.88
C THR A 444 -70.22 20.61 -44.69
N ALA A 445 -71.39 21.26 -44.59
CA ALA A 445 -72.68 20.57 -44.59
C ALA A 445 -73.32 20.69 -45.97
N THR A 446 -73.74 19.57 -46.57
CA THR A 446 -74.36 19.50 -47.90
C THR A 446 -75.68 18.74 -47.81
N TYR A 447 -76.80 19.38 -48.19
CA TYR A 447 -78.09 18.71 -48.33
C TYR A 447 -78.32 18.29 -49.79
N ASN A 448 -78.45 16.99 -50.04
CA ASN A 448 -78.78 16.46 -51.36
C ASN A 448 -80.29 16.31 -51.54
N LYS A 449 -80.91 17.36 -52.09
CA LYS A 449 -82.34 17.45 -52.42
C LYS A 449 -82.88 16.25 -53.23
N ASN A 450 -82.06 15.63 -54.08
CA ASN A 450 -82.49 14.52 -54.95
C ASN A 450 -82.44 13.15 -54.25
N ALA A 451 -81.68 13.02 -53.16
CA ALA A 451 -81.56 11.79 -52.37
C ALA A 451 -82.23 11.88 -51.00
N ASN A 452 -82.83 13.03 -50.66
CA ASN A 452 -83.40 13.37 -49.35
C ASN A 452 -82.45 13.09 -48.18
N THR A 453 -81.15 13.38 -48.39
CA THR A 453 -80.08 13.13 -47.43
C THR A 453 -79.33 14.41 -47.05
N PHE A 454 -79.12 14.60 -45.76
CA PHE A 454 -78.22 15.61 -45.22
C PHE A 454 -76.86 14.96 -44.95
N SER A 455 -75.77 15.55 -45.45
CA SER A 455 -74.42 15.04 -45.21
C SER A 455 -73.47 16.10 -44.65
N ILE A 456 -72.52 15.65 -43.85
CA ILE A 456 -71.41 16.47 -43.32
C ILE A 456 -70.11 15.86 -43.83
N THR A 457 -69.30 16.67 -44.50
CA THR A 457 -68.06 16.26 -45.18
C THR A 457 -66.94 17.25 -44.91
N GLY A 458 -65.71 16.76 -44.72
CA GLY A 458 -64.54 17.62 -44.53
C GLY A 458 -63.52 17.05 -43.55
N THR A 459 -62.53 17.89 -43.22
CA THR A 459 -61.34 17.51 -42.45
C THR A 459 -61.21 18.43 -41.22
N PRO A 460 -61.31 17.92 -39.98
CA PRO A 460 -61.19 18.74 -38.78
C PRO A 460 -59.82 19.41 -38.64
N VAL A 461 -59.78 20.73 -38.51
CA VAL A 461 -58.52 21.50 -38.37
C VAL A 461 -58.14 21.93 -36.95
N THR A 462 -58.98 21.69 -35.93
CA THR A 462 -58.64 22.03 -34.52
C THR A 462 -58.90 20.88 -33.55
N ASN A 463 -58.13 20.88 -32.45
CA ASN A 463 -57.95 19.72 -31.58
C ASN A 463 -59.14 19.47 -30.63
N ASN A 464 -59.62 18.22 -30.61
CA ASN A 464 -60.33 17.60 -29.49
C ASN A 464 -61.51 18.40 -28.90
N MET A 465 -62.38 18.91 -29.78
CA MET A 465 -63.66 19.54 -29.42
C MET A 465 -64.86 18.67 -29.81
N GLU A 466 -65.96 18.87 -29.10
CA GLU A 466 -67.30 18.38 -29.45
C GLU A 466 -68.03 19.51 -30.20
N TYR A 467 -68.40 19.27 -31.44
CA TYR A 467 -69.03 20.26 -32.33
C TYR A 467 -70.54 20.02 -32.35
N ASP A 468 -71.30 20.92 -31.74
CA ASP A 468 -72.77 20.91 -31.77
C ASP A 468 -73.30 21.46 -33.09
N VAL A 469 -73.78 20.58 -33.98
CA VAL A 469 -74.42 20.97 -35.24
C VAL A 469 -75.92 21.15 -35.01
N ALA A 470 -76.37 22.40 -34.96
CA ALA A 470 -77.78 22.75 -34.86
C ALA A 470 -78.47 22.65 -36.23
N VAL A 471 -79.56 21.87 -36.30
CA VAL A 471 -80.39 21.68 -37.50
C VAL A 471 -81.83 22.12 -37.21
N LYS A 472 -82.39 22.95 -38.10
CA LYS A 472 -83.79 23.38 -38.07
C LYS A 472 -84.58 22.83 -39.25
N ALA A 473 -85.90 22.76 -39.10
CA ALA A 473 -86.83 22.51 -40.20
C ALA A 473 -87.46 23.84 -40.64
N GLY A 474 -87.63 24.05 -41.95
CA GLY A 474 -88.24 25.25 -42.50
C GLY A 474 -89.41 24.93 -43.43
N ASN A 475 -90.36 25.86 -43.54
CA ASN A 475 -91.38 25.88 -44.59
C ASN A 475 -91.73 27.33 -44.98
N PHE A 476 -92.68 27.52 -45.90
CA PHE A 476 -93.09 28.84 -46.39
C PHE A 476 -93.67 29.80 -45.32
N ALA A 477 -93.98 29.33 -44.11
CA ALA A 477 -94.42 30.15 -42.99
C ALA A 477 -93.30 30.52 -42.00
N GLY A 478 -92.12 29.87 -42.08
CA GLY A 478 -90.96 30.17 -41.25
C GLY A 478 -90.06 28.97 -40.93
N GLU A 479 -89.04 29.23 -40.11
CA GLU A 479 -88.24 28.18 -39.47
C GLU A 479 -88.90 27.64 -38.20
N SER A 480 -88.53 26.43 -37.78
CA SER A 480 -88.80 25.92 -36.43
C SER A 480 -88.15 26.83 -35.37
N ALA A 481 -88.89 27.04 -34.27
CA ALA A 481 -88.38 27.77 -33.11
C ALA A 481 -87.20 27.02 -32.50
N ASP A 482 -87.37 25.71 -32.29
CA ASP A 482 -86.36 24.80 -31.77
C ASP A 482 -85.43 24.27 -32.86
N SER A 483 -84.23 23.84 -32.45
CA SER A 483 -83.23 23.17 -33.29
C SER A 483 -82.88 21.81 -32.69
N ILE A 484 -82.67 20.80 -33.54
CA ILE A 484 -82.06 19.53 -33.13
C ILE A 484 -80.55 19.74 -33.08
N ILE A 485 -79.91 19.43 -31.95
CA ILE A 485 -78.45 19.44 -31.81
C ILE A 485 -77.90 18.05 -32.12
N VAL A 486 -76.93 17.98 -33.03
CA VAL A 486 -76.17 16.76 -33.33
C VAL A 486 -74.71 16.96 -32.91
N PRO A 487 -74.25 16.37 -31.80
CA PRO A 487 -72.87 16.52 -31.33
C PRO A 487 -71.91 15.62 -32.13
N ILE A 488 -70.83 16.20 -32.65
CA ILE A 488 -69.76 15.49 -33.36
C ILE A 488 -68.48 15.54 -32.53
N ARG A 489 -67.97 14.38 -32.10
CA ARG A 489 -66.69 14.28 -31.37
C ARG A 489 -65.54 13.98 -32.32
N VAL A 490 -64.57 14.90 -32.39
CA VAL A 490 -63.30 14.67 -33.10
C VAL A 490 -62.26 14.17 -32.11
N GLY A 491 -61.79 12.94 -32.30
CA GLY A 491 -60.75 12.34 -31.48
C GLY A 491 -59.35 12.75 -31.92
N THR A 492 -58.42 12.83 -30.95
CA THR A 492 -56.98 12.90 -31.24
C THR A 492 -56.52 11.62 -31.93
N ALA A 493 -55.86 11.74 -33.09
CA ALA A 493 -55.24 10.60 -33.75
C ALA A 493 -54.16 9.97 -32.85
N ALA A 494 -54.10 8.64 -32.79
CA ALA A 494 -53.04 7.92 -32.09
C ALA A 494 -51.82 7.72 -33.01
N PRO A 495 -50.58 7.85 -32.50
CA PRO A 495 -49.39 7.43 -33.24
C PRO A 495 -49.36 5.91 -33.43
N PRO A 496 -48.53 5.38 -34.34
CA PRO A 496 -48.33 3.95 -34.44
C PRO A 496 -47.70 3.40 -33.16
N THR A 497 -48.04 2.15 -32.82
CA THR A 497 -47.34 1.40 -31.78
C THR A 497 -46.29 0.51 -32.42
N MET A 498 -45.11 0.41 -31.80
CA MET A 498 -44.02 -0.47 -32.22
C MET A 498 -43.52 -1.26 -31.01
N THR A 499 -43.56 -2.59 -31.13
CA THR A 499 -43.02 -3.54 -30.14
C THR A 499 -41.77 -4.16 -30.73
N VAL A 500 -40.62 -4.00 -30.07
CA VAL A 500 -39.35 -4.61 -30.49
C VAL A 500 -39.13 -5.90 -29.70
N TYR A 501 -38.64 -6.94 -30.38
CA TYR A 501 -38.31 -8.25 -29.82
C TYR A 501 -36.78 -8.39 -29.77
N PRO A 502 -36.13 -8.18 -28.61
CA PRO A 502 -34.67 -8.23 -28.53
C PRO A 502 -34.15 -9.66 -28.74
N ILE A 503 -33.03 -9.76 -29.45
CA ILE A 503 -32.23 -10.98 -29.57
C ILE A 503 -30.99 -10.78 -28.68
N ASP A 504 -30.72 -11.70 -27.74
CA ASP A 504 -29.62 -11.51 -26.76
C ASP A 504 -28.24 -11.45 -27.43
N HIS A 505 -28.01 -12.33 -28.41
CA HIS A 505 -26.88 -12.29 -29.33
C HIS A 505 -27.14 -13.17 -30.57
N LEU A 506 -26.37 -12.92 -31.63
CA LEU A 506 -26.13 -13.87 -32.72
C LEU A 506 -24.72 -14.44 -32.60
N THR A 507 -24.35 -15.43 -33.43
CA THR A 507 -23.00 -16.02 -33.44
C THR A 507 -22.44 -16.08 -34.86
N VAL A 508 -21.17 -15.70 -35.03
CA VAL A 508 -20.46 -15.78 -36.33
C VAL A 508 -20.60 -17.17 -36.97
N GLY A 509 -20.90 -17.20 -38.26
CA GLY A 509 -21.11 -18.41 -39.05
C GLY A 509 -22.44 -19.15 -38.80
N THR A 510 -23.27 -18.70 -37.86
CA THR A 510 -24.56 -19.34 -37.55
C THR A 510 -25.69 -18.68 -38.33
N ALA A 511 -26.31 -19.41 -39.26
CA ALA A 511 -27.37 -18.87 -40.11
C ALA A 511 -28.62 -18.51 -39.30
N LEU A 512 -29.05 -17.25 -39.42
CA LEU A 512 -30.28 -16.71 -38.84
C LEU A 512 -31.43 -16.85 -39.85
N PRO A 513 -32.44 -17.73 -39.61
CA PRO A 513 -33.67 -17.73 -40.41
C PRO A 513 -34.43 -16.42 -40.22
N ALA A 514 -35.30 -16.07 -41.16
CA ALA A 514 -36.12 -14.86 -41.08
C ALA A 514 -36.93 -14.79 -39.78
N THR A 515 -36.54 -13.86 -38.90
CA THR A 515 -37.01 -13.75 -37.51
C THR A 515 -37.57 -12.35 -37.28
N ASP A 516 -38.78 -12.27 -36.72
CA ASP A 516 -39.43 -10.99 -36.39
C ASP A 516 -38.65 -10.27 -35.27
N ILE A 517 -38.12 -9.08 -35.57
CA ILE A 517 -37.46 -8.19 -34.60
C ILE A 517 -38.34 -7.01 -34.17
N ALA A 518 -39.38 -6.68 -34.93
CA ALA A 518 -40.38 -5.70 -34.48
C ALA A 518 -41.77 -5.88 -35.14
N ASP A 519 -42.83 -5.69 -34.35
CA ASP A 519 -44.22 -5.61 -34.80
C ASP A 519 -44.75 -4.17 -34.68
N ILE A 520 -45.39 -3.68 -35.74
CA ILE A 520 -45.89 -2.31 -35.90
C ILE A 520 -47.39 -2.35 -36.15
N THR A 521 -48.16 -1.51 -35.44
CA THR A 521 -49.59 -1.28 -35.68
C THR A 521 -49.86 0.22 -35.85
N ALA A 522 -50.68 0.62 -36.83
CA ALA A 522 -50.85 2.01 -37.26
C ALA A 522 -51.40 2.99 -36.20
N GLY A 523 -52.12 2.50 -35.18
CA GLY A 523 -52.75 3.29 -34.12
C GLY A 523 -53.99 4.07 -34.59
N SER A 524 -53.88 4.90 -35.61
CA SER A 524 -54.98 5.58 -36.30
C SER A 524 -54.67 5.76 -37.77
N GLY A 525 -55.64 5.42 -38.64
CA GLY A 525 -55.40 5.28 -40.07
C GLY A 525 -54.53 4.07 -40.41
N ASP A 526 -53.84 4.14 -41.53
CA ASP A 526 -53.01 3.04 -42.07
C ASP A 526 -51.52 3.33 -41.89
N ILE A 527 -50.67 2.31 -42.02
CA ILE A 527 -49.20 2.46 -42.07
C ILE A 527 -48.81 3.05 -43.42
N ASN A 528 -48.22 4.25 -43.37
CA ASN A 528 -47.79 5.06 -44.49
C ASN A 528 -46.33 4.79 -44.87
N THR A 529 -45.41 4.86 -43.90
CA THR A 529 -44.01 4.46 -44.10
C THR A 529 -43.51 3.60 -42.95
N VAL A 530 -42.56 2.71 -43.27
CA VAL A 530 -41.65 2.07 -42.32
C VAL A 530 -40.26 2.20 -42.92
N THR A 531 -39.31 2.69 -42.13
CA THR A 531 -37.92 2.91 -42.54
C THR A 531 -36.98 2.32 -41.50
N ILE A 532 -35.91 1.73 -42.00
CA ILE A 532 -34.83 1.14 -41.22
C ILE A 532 -33.60 1.96 -41.57
N ASP A 533 -33.12 2.79 -40.65
CA ASP A 533 -31.86 3.51 -40.80
C ASP A 533 -30.68 2.51 -40.81
N ASP A 534 -29.53 2.91 -41.35
CA ASP A 534 -28.27 2.18 -41.30
C ASP A 534 -28.28 0.72 -41.85
N GLN A 535 -29.17 0.43 -42.80
CA GLN A 535 -29.19 -0.82 -43.61
C GLN A 535 -27.83 -1.21 -44.23
N VAL A 536 -26.93 -0.25 -44.42
CA VAL A 536 -25.63 -0.46 -45.09
C VAL A 536 -24.67 -1.26 -44.23
N THR A 537 -24.43 -0.86 -42.97
CA THR A 537 -23.46 -1.52 -42.08
C THR A 537 -23.86 -2.96 -41.75
N TRP A 538 -25.16 -3.23 -41.63
CA TRP A 538 -25.66 -4.57 -41.34
C TRP A 538 -25.46 -5.55 -42.51
N THR A 539 -25.33 -5.03 -43.73
CA THR A 539 -24.95 -5.82 -44.91
C THR A 539 -23.46 -6.22 -44.85
N GLU A 540 -22.61 -5.41 -44.22
CA GLU A 540 -21.19 -5.73 -43.99
C GLU A 540 -21.04 -6.92 -43.04
N HIS A 541 -21.93 -7.04 -42.05
CA HIS A 541 -22.08 -8.20 -41.16
C HIS A 541 -22.80 -9.41 -41.77
N GLY A 542 -23.13 -9.42 -43.06
CA GLY A 542 -23.83 -10.56 -43.70
C GLY A 542 -25.28 -10.75 -43.24
N LEU A 543 -25.89 -9.69 -42.69
CA LEU A 543 -27.29 -9.65 -42.26
C LEU A 543 -28.14 -8.78 -43.21
N THR A 544 -29.45 -8.98 -43.19
CA THR A 544 -30.41 -8.19 -43.96
C THR A 544 -31.73 -8.10 -43.19
N ALA A 545 -32.16 -6.86 -42.89
CA ALA A 545 -33.44 -6.57 -42.27
C ALA A 545 -34.46 -6.13 -43.33
N THR A 546 -35.66 -6.70 -43.32
CA THR A 546 -36.70 -6.48 -44.34
C THR A 546 -38.03 -6.09 -43.72
N VAL A 547 -38.76 -5.19 -44.36
CA VAL A 547 -40.13 -4.80 -43.95
C VAL A 547 -41.15 -5.71 -44.65
N ASN A 548 -42.02 -6.33 -43.85
CA ASN A 548 -43.13 -7.17 -44.31
C ASN A 548 -44.46 -6.53 -43.86
N LYS A 549 -45.10 -5.75 -44.75
CA LYS A 549 -46.40 -5.13 -44.48
C LYS A 549 -47.51 -6.19 -44.60
N THR A 550 -48.04 -6.63 -43.45
CA THR A 550 -48.99 -7.75 -43.36
C THR A 550 -50.45 -7.34 -43.56
N SER A 551 -50.78 -6.07 -43.32
CA SER A 551 -52.04 -5.43 -43.72
C SER A 551 -51.85 -3.92 -43.83
N ASP A 552 -52.87 -3.16 -44.21
CA ASP A 552 -52.76 -1.70 -44.20
C ASP A 552 -52.57 -1.10 -42.81
N THR A 553 -53.01 -1.78 -41.74
CA THR A 553 -52.82 -1.33 -40.36
C THR A 553 -51.68 -2.02 -39.61
N THR A 554 -51.00 -3.02 -40.19
CA THR A 554 -49.96 -3.83 -39.52
C THR A 554 -48.75 -4.12 -40.40
N ALA A 555 -47.54 -4.04 -39.82
CA ALA A 555 -46.29 -4.42 -40.48
C ALA A 555 -45.33 -5.08 -39.50
N LYS A 556 -44.43 -5.92 -40.04
CA LYS A 556 -43.35 -6.59 -39.31
C LYS A 556 -42.00 -6.19 -39.88
N ILE A 557 -40.96 -6.24 -39.06
CA ILE A 557 -39.56 -6.13 -39.50
C ILE A 557 -38.88 -7.46 -39.19
N MET A 558 -38.34 -8.11 -40.22
CA MET A 558 -37.74 -9.44 -40.15
C MET A 558 -36.23 -9.35 -40.41
N LEU A 559 -35.41 -9.89 -39.50
CA LEU A 559 -33.96 -10.01 -39.66
C LEU A 559 -33.60 -11.42 -40.17
N SER A 560 -32.63 -11.52 -41.07
CA SER A 560 -32.12 -12.79 -41.63
C SER A 560 -30.67 -12.65 -42.07
N GLY A 561 -29.96 -13.77 -42.24
CA GLY A 561 -28.62 -13.77 -42.84
C GLY A 561 -27.70 -14.83 -42.26
N THR A 562 -26.39 -14.60 -42.29
CA THR A 562 -25.40 -15.41 -41.58
C THR A 562 -24.26 -14.48 -41.15
N PRO A 563 -24.08 -14.21 -39.85
CA PRO A 563 -23.10 -13.23 -39.39
C PRO A 563 -21.68 -13.59 -39.83
N THR A 564 -21.00 -12.68 -40.53
CA THR A 564 -19.65 -12.90 -41.09
C THR A 564 -18.53 -12.61 -40.10
N ASP A 565 -18.77 -11.71 -39.17
CA ASP A 565 -17.83 -11.11 -38.22
C ASP A 565 -18.57 -10.65 -36.96
N ALA A 566 -17.83 -10.28 -35.92
CA ALA A 566 -18.34 -10.14 -34.56
C ALA A 566 -18.32 -8.67 -34.09
N THR A 567 -19.33 -8.24 -33.33
CA THR A 567 -19.40 -6.85 -32.86
C THR A 567 -18.61 -6.67 -31.57
N PHE A 568 -17.69 -5.70 -31.56
CA PHE A 568 -16.84 -5.37 -30.39
C PHE A 568 -17.46 -4.31 -29.47
N ALA A 569 -18.55 -3.70 -29.91
CA ALA A 569 -19.46 -2.89 -29.11
C ALA A 569 -20.91 -3.32 -29.43
N GLU A 570 -21.87 -2.78 -28.69
CA GLU A 570 -23.29 -2.95 -28.99
C GLU A 570 -23.70 -1.96 -30.08
N GLU A 571 -24.29 -2.45 -31.17
CA GLU A 571 -24.71 -1.64 -32.32
C GLU A 571 -26.23 -1.50 -32.38
N THR A 572 -26.76 -0.33 -32.73
CA THR A 572 -28.20 -0.04 -32.59
C THR A 572 -28.86 0.24 -33.93
N LEU A 573 -29.79 -0.61 -34.36
CA LEU A 573 -30.61 -0.39 -35.55
C LEU A 573 -31.79 0.53 -35.22
N LYS A 574 -31.90 1.66 -35.92
CA LYS A 574 -33.01 2.60 -35.72
C LYS A 574 -34.20 2.28 -36.63
N LEU A 575 -35.35 2.03 -36.00
CA LEU A 575 -36.60 1.57 -36.60
C LEU A 575 -37.63 2.70 -36.48
N ASP A 576 -38.04 3.26 -37.62
CA ASP A 576 -39.04 4.33 -37.69
C ASP A 576 -40.29 3.88 -38.46
N ALA A 577 -41.46 4.37 -38.06
CA ALA A 577 -42.70 4.21 -38.82
C ALA A 577 -43.61 5.45 -38.71
N THR A 578 -44.38 5.72 -39.77
CA THR A 578 -45.43 6.76 -39.76
C THR A 578 -46.77 6.18 -40.19
N ASN A 579 -47.86 6.70 -39.64
CA ASN A 579 -49.21 6.43 -40.13
C ASN A 579 -49.70 7.53 -41.10
N THR A 580 -50.85 7.31 -41.74
CA THR A 580 -51.49 8.26 -42.65
C THR A 580 -51.92 9.58 -42.00
N ALA A 581 -51.97 9.64 -40.66
CA ALA A 581 -52.19 10.88 -39.92
C ALA A 581 -50.89 11.69 -39.72
N GLY A 582 -49.75 11.22 -40.25
CA GLY A 582 -48.44 11.88 -40.17
C GLY A 582 -47.75 11.73 -38.81
N LEU A 583 -48.27 10.86 -37.93
CA LEU A 583 -47.70 10.66 -36.59
C LEU A 583 -46.58 9.60 -36.64
N PRO A 584 -45.38 9.88 -36.11
CA PRO A 584 -44.27 8.94 -36.09
C PRO A 584 -44.24 8.07 -34.82
N VAL A 585 -43.55 6.93 -34.93
CA VAL A 585 -42.97 6.18 -33.82
C VAL A 585 -41.55 5.77 -34.18
N SER A 586 -40.66 5.76 -33.18
CA SER A 586 -39.24 5.41 -33.33
C SER A 586 -38.80 4.49 -32.20
N LYS A 587 -37.95 3.50 -32.51
CA LYS A 587 -37.31 2.56 -31.57
C LYS A 587 -35.92 2.16 -32.04
N ASN A 588 -35.10 1.69 -31.11
CA ASN A 588 -33.87 0.98 -31.42
C ASN A 588 -34.10 -0.54 -31.29
N PHE A 589 -33.34 -1.32 -32.06
CA PHE A 589 -33.11 -2.74 -31.85
C PHE A 589 -31.60 -2.97 -31.76
N ASP A 590 -31.15 -3.54 -30.65
CA ASP A 590 -29.73 -3.60 -30.30
C ASP A 590 -29.11 -4.94 -30.73
N LEU A 591 -27.91 -4.90 -31.30
CA LEU A 591 -27.21 -6.02 -31.92
C LEU A 591 -25.91 -6.33 -31.19
N ASN A 592 -25.77 -7.59 -30.84
CA ASN A 592 -24.54 -8.19 -30.36
C ASN A 592 -24.26 -9.44 -31.21
N ILE A 593 -23.11 -9.51 -31.89
CA ILE A 593 -22.67 -10.72 -32.60
C ILE A 593 -21.47 -11.30 -31.88
N ALA A 594 -21.64 -12.48 -31.29
CA ALA A 594 -20.60 -13.21 -30.59
C ALA A 594 -19.66 -13.94 -31.58
N GLY A 595 -18.36 -13.94 -31.28
CA GLY A 595 -17.31 -14.53 -32.10
C GLY A 595 -16.08 -14.92 -31.27
N ALA A 596 -15.12 -15.61 -31.91
CA ALA A 596 -13.82 -15.88 -31.27
C ALA A 596 -13.02 -14.57 -31.08
N PRO A 597 -12.03 -14.51 -30.15
CA PRO A 597 -11.22 -13.33 -29.94
C PRO A 597 -10.39 -12.97 -31.18
N VAL A 598 -10.16 -11.69 -31.42
CA VAL A 598 -9.35 -11.23 -32.56
C VAL A 598 -8.08 -10.56 -32.07
N TRP A 599 -6.93 -10.98 -32.60
CA TRP A 599 -5.62 -10.36 -32.35
C TRP A 599 -5.69 -8.85 -32.55
N LYS A 600 -5.22 -8.10 -31.55
CA LYS A 600 -5.22 -6.63 -31.55
C LYS A 600 -3.82 -6.08 -31.80
N GLN A 601 -2.85 -6.54 -31.02
CA GLN A 601 -1.47 -6.09 -31.05
C GLN A 601 -0.51 -7.14 -30.49
N ASP A 602 0.77 -6.96 -30.80
CA ASP A 602 1.88 -7.67 -30.18
C ASP A 602 2.50 -6.78 -29.08
N ALA A 603 3.11 -7.36 -28.05
CA ALA A 603 3.58 -6.65 -26.85
C ALA A 603 5.08 -6.84 -26.58
N THR A 604 5.66 -5.98 -25.74
CA THR A 604 7.06 -6.10 -25.29
C THR A 604 7.14 -5.90 -23.78
N ILE A 605 7.76 -6.86 -23.08
CA ILE A 605 8.05 -6.74 -21.64
C ILE A 605 9.38 -5.99 -21.51
N SER A 606 9.30 -4.76 -20.98
CA SER A 606 10.43 -3.83 -20.87
C SER A 606 11.42 -4.19 -19.75
N THR A 607 11.00 -4.96 -18.76
CA THR A 607 11.86 -5.51 -17.71
C THR A 607 12.51 -6.82 -18.17
N PRO A 608 13.84 -6.90 -18.30
CA PRO A 608 14.50 -8.14 -18.70
C PRO A 608 14.29 -9.24 -17.64
N PHE A 609 14.08 -10.47 -18.10
CA PHE A 609 14.18 -11.64 -17.24
C PHE A 609 15.65 -12.01 -16.99
N VAL A 610 15.91 -12.84 -15.98
CA VAL A 610 17.25 -13.31 -15.63
C VAL A 610 17.33 -14.81 -15.85
N ALA A 611 18.40 -15.29 -16.50
CA ALA A 611 18.63 -16.71 -16.74
C ALA A 611 18.58 -17.52 -15.41
N GLY A 612 17.80 -18.59 -15.38
CA GLY A 612 17.62 -19.42 -14.17
C GLY A 612 16.65 -18.88 -13.11
N SER A 613 15.96 -17.75 -13.33
CA SER A 613 14.96 -17.24 -12.37
C SER A 613 13.55 -17.78 -12.64
N THR A 614 12.73 -17.83 -11.58
CA THR A 614 11.28 -17.72 -11.73
C THR A 614 10.98 -16.33 -12.32
N ILE A 615 10.00 -16.21 -13.24
CA ILE A 615 9.53 -14.90 -13.68
C ILE A 615 8.47 -14.37 -12.71
N THR A 616 8.48 -13.07 -12.46
CA THR A 616 7.33 -12.38 -11.83
C THR A 616 6.09 -12.58 -12.72
N PRO A 617 4.91 -12.91 -12.17
CA PRO A 617 3.70 -13.04 -12.98
C PRO A 617 3.40 -11.78 -13.79
N VAL A 618 3.03 -11.96 -15.06
CA VAL A 618 2.72 -10.87 -15.99
C VAL A 618 1.25 -10.98 -16.39
N ASP A 619 0.45 -9.99 -16.00
CA ASP A 619 -0.97 -9.93 -16.38
C ASP A 619 -1.13 -9.63 -17.87
N LEU A 620 -1.70 -10.59 -18.60
CA LEU A 620 -1.93 -10.53 -20.03
C LEU A 620 -3.07 -9.57 -20.41
N THR A 621 -3.96 -9.21 -19.47
CA THR A 621 -5.02 -8.22 -19.74
C THR A 621 -4.45 -6.81 -19.85
N ALA A 622 -3.45 -6.47 -19.02
CA ALA A 622 -2.72 -5.20 -19.09
C ALA A 622 -1.91 -5.00 -20.39
N LEU A 623 -1.69 -6.07 -21.17
CA LEU A 623 -1.02 -6.03 -22.49
C LEU A 623 -1.99 -5.82 -23.66
N ASP A 624 -3.31 -5.89 -23.42
CA ASP A 624 -4.38 -5.62 -24.42
C ASP A 624 -4.20 -6.40 -25.74
N LEU A 625 -3.85 -7.69 -25.64
CA LEU A 625 -3.42 -8.51 -26.78
C LEU A 625 -4.55 -8.87 -27.78
N PHE A 626 -5.79 -8.96 -27.29
CA PHE A 626 -6.96 -9.40 -28.07
C PHE A 626 -8.18 -8.53 -27.80
N ASN A 627 -8.91 -8.18 -28.85
CA ASN A 627 -10.29 -7.72 -28.71
C ASN A 627 -11.20 -8.96 -28.55
N ASN A 628 -11.92 -9.04 -27.44
CA ASN A 628 -12.95 -10.06 -27.21
C ASN A 628 -14.32 -9.48 -27.65
N PRO A 629 -15.06 -10.10 -28.59
CA PRO A 629 -16.33 -9.56 -29.03
C PRO A 629 -17.41 -9.58 -27.93
N THR A 630 -18.46 -8.79 -28.12
CA THR A 630 -19.62 -8.76 -27.21
C THR A 630 -20.23 -10.15 -27.02
N LYS A 631 -20.83 -10.39 -25.85
CA LYS A 631 -21.56 -11.62 -25.47
C LYS A 631 -20.78 -12.96 -25.62
N SER A 632 -19.49 -12.92 -25.95
CA SER A 632 -18.69 -14.11 -26.35
C SER A 632 -18.06 -14.89 -25.18
N GLY A 633 -18.51 -14.64 -23.95
CA GLY A 633 -17.93 -15.18 -22.73
C GLY A 633 -16.62 -14.50 -22.33
N ASN A 634 -16.00 -15.00 -21.25
CA ASN A 634 -14.73 -14.47 -20.74
C ASN A 634 -13.57 -14.81 -21.69
N LEU A 635 -12.65 -13.86 -21.86
CA LEU A 635 -11.36 -14.08 -22.52
C LEU A 635 -10.39 -14.78 -21.56
N ASN A 636 -9.85 -15.90 -22.00
CA ASN A 636 -8.79 -16.67 -21.34
C ASN A 636 -7.57 -16.71 -22.27
N TYR A 637 -6.40 -17.09 -21.76
CA TYR A 637 -5.15 -17.10 -22.51
C TYR A 637 -4.41 -18.44 -22.36
N GLU A 638 -3.65 -18.85 -23.37
CA GLU A 638 -2.82 -20.05 -23.37
C GLU A 638 -1.46 -19.77 -24.05
N VAL A 639 -0.39 -20.40 -23.58
CA VAL A 639 0.93 -20.33 -24.26
C VAL A 639 0.89 -21.29 -25.46
N GLN A 640 0.80 -20.73 -26.68
CA GLN A 640 0.79 -21.50 -27.91
C GLN A 640 2.19 -21.98 -28.30
N SER A 641 3.21 -21.14 -28.13
CA SER A 641 4.61 -21.53 -28.30
C SER A 641 5.55 -20.68 -27.45
N GLN A 642 6.70 -21.25 -27.06
CA GLN A 642 7.76 -20.57 -26.33
C GLN A 642 9.15 -21.15 -26.67
N PRO A 643 10.23 -20.39 -26.51
CA PRO A 643 11.58 -20.86 -26.85
C PRO A 643 12.08 -21.97 -25.91
N THR A 644 13.01 -22.80 -26.38
CA THR A 644 13.64 -23.83 -25.54
C THR A 644 14.35 -23.20 -24.34
N GLY A 645 14.05 -23.70 -23.13
CA GLY A 645 14.54 -23.14 -21.86
C GLY A 645 13.55 -22.21 -21.15
N PHE A 646 12.45 -21.83 -21.81
CA PHE A 646 11.29 -21.22 -21.15
C PHE A 646 10.33 -22.31 -20.68
N HIS A 647 9.93 -22.26 -19.40
CA HIS A 647 8.93 -23.14 -18.78
C HIS A 647 7.80 -22.27 -18.23
N LEU A 648 7.11 -21.57 -19.13
CA LEU A 648 6.00 -20.68 -18.80
C LEU A 648 4.63 -21.32 -19.07
N THR A 649 3.66 -20.89 -18.28
CA THR A 649 2.25 -21.30 -18.33
C THR A 649 1.37 -20.09 -18.04
N VAL A 650 0.14 -20.07 -18.56
CA VAL A 650 -0.89 -19.14 -18.07
C VAL A 650 -1.64 -19.76 -16.90
N ASP A 651 -1.96 -18.96 -15.89
CA ASP A 651 -2.92 -19.28 -14.83
C ASP A 651 -3.88 -18.10 -14.67
N GLY A 652 -5.16 -18.31 -15.01
CA GLY A 652 -6.14 -17.24 -15.16
C GLY A 652 -5.75 -16.28 -16.29
N THR A 653 -5.21 -15.11 -15.93
CA THR A 653 -4.67 -14.10 -16.86
C THR A 653 -3.17 -13.86 -16.68
N GLU A 654 -2.51 -14.54 -15.74
CA GLU A 654 -1.08 -14.36 -15.46
C GLU A 654 -0.22 -15.32 -16.27
N LEU A 655 0.71 -14.80 -17.07
CA LEU A 655 1.84 -15.55 -17.59
C LEU A 655 2.91 -15.68 -16.50
N LYS A 656 3.20 -16.91 -16.04
CA LYS A 656 4.20 -17.19 -15.01
C LYS A 656 4.93 -18.51 -15.25
N GLY A 657 6.06 -18.71 -14.59
CA GLY A 657 6.91 -19.90 -14.76
C GLY A 657 8.37 -19.63 -14.42
N ARG A 658 9.28 -20.39 -15.03
CA ARG A 658 10.73 -20.22 -14.84
C ARG A 658 11.50 -20.27 -16.15
N LEU A 659 12.72 -19.72 -16.12
CA LEU A 659 13.74 -19.93 -17.15
C LEU A 659 14.78 -20.93 -16.67
N ASP A 660 15.34 -21.74 -17.57
CA ASP A 660 16.51 -22.57 -17.27
C ASP A 660 17.78 -21.72 -17.08
N ASN A 661 18.71 -22.18 -16.24
CA ASN A 661 19.96 -21.47 -15.93
C ASN A 661 21.01 -21.55 -17.06
N THR A 662 20.73 -22.32 -18.11
CA THR A 662 21.57 -22.48 -19.31
C THR A 662 21.14 -21.60 -20.48
N ILE A 663 20.04 -20.84 -20.34
CA ILE A 663 19.54 -20.00 -21.43
C ILE A 663 20.50 -18.85 -21.75
N ALA A 664 20.64 -18.54 -23.04
CA ALA A 664 21.52 -17.47 -23.49
C ALA A 664 20.91 -16.08 -23.23
N THR A 665 21.76 -15.05 -23.16
CA THR A 665 21.31 -13.66 -23.13
C THR A 665 20.93 -13.19 -24.51
N GLY A 666 19.77 -12.55 -24.64
CA GLY A 666 19.25 -12.04 -25.91
C GLY A 666 17.74 -11.79 -25.86
N ASP A 667 17.18 -11.43 -27.02
CA ASP A 667 15.76 -11.19 -27.20
C ASP A 667 15.04 -12.43 -27.73
N TYR A 668 13.83 -12.66 -27.23
CA TYR A 668 13.03 -13.86 -27.44
C TYR A 668 11.55 -13.50 -27.68
N THR A 669 10.82 -14.42 -28.31
CA THR A 669 9.39 -14.30 -28.60
C THR A 669 8.60 -15.45 -28.01
N ILE A 670 7.46 -15.15 -27.38
CA ILE A 670 6.47 -16.11 -26.87
C ILE A 670 5.16 -15.86 -27.63
N GLU A 671 4.51 -16.91 -28.12
CA GLU A 671 3.20 -16.81 -28.76
C GLU A 671 2.09 -17.16 -27.75
N ILE A 672 1.15 -16.24 -27.55
CA ILE A 672 -0.04 -16.43 -26.73
C ILE A 672 -1.27 -16.57 -27.64
N SER A 673 -2.17 -17.50 -27.34
CA SER A 673 -3.50 -17.58 -27.94
C SER A 673 -4.56 -17.10 -26.97
N GLY A 674 -5.54 -16.33 -27.47
CA GLY A 674 -6.70 -15.88 -26.71
C GLY A 674 -7.92 -16.75 -27.04
N THR A 675 -8.66 -17.21 -26.03
CA THR A 675 -9.82 -18.10 -26.19
C THR A 675 -11.03 -17.61 -25.40
N ASN A 676 -12.24 -17.84 -25.92
CA ASN A 676 -13.50 -17.52 -25.25
C ASN A 676 -14.52 -18.67 -25.45
N THR A 677 -15.80 -18.46 -25.12
CA THR A 677 -16.80 -19.55 -25.22
C THR A 677 -17.25 -19.86 -26.66
N ILE A 678 -16.84 -19.06 -27.65
CA ILE A 678 -17.10 -19.29 -29.08
C ILE A 678 -15.90 -19.99 -29.75
N GLY A 679 -14.67 -19.66 -29.35
CA GLY A 679 -13.47 -20.33 -29.87
C GLY A 679 -12.14 -19.67 -29.52
N ALA A 680 -11.08 -20.13 -30.17
CA ALA A 680 -9.73 -19.55 -30.10
C ALA A 680 -9.49 -18.52 -31.21
N SER A 681 -8.59 -17.56 -30.96
CA SER A 681 -8.19 -16.60 -31.98
C SER A 681 -7.48 -17.27 -33.15
N VAL A 682 -7.78 -16.81 -34.37
CA VAL A 682 -7.16 -17.32 -35.61
C VAL A 682 -5.69 -16.92 -35.74
N LYS A 683 -5.26 -15.86 -35.04
CA LYS A 683 -3.87 -15.38 -34.98
C LYS A 683 -3.43 -15.29 -33.51
N ALA A 684 -2.25 -15.82 -33.19
CA ALA A 684 -1.61 -15.63 -31.89
C ALA A 684 -1.03 -14.20 -31.74
N ALA A 685 -0.95 -13.72 -30.50
CA ALA A 685 -0.25 -12.50 -30.15
C ALA A 685 1.19 -12.81 -29.72
N THR A 686 2.15 -12.01 -30.18
CA THR A 686 3.57 -12.17 -29.87
C THR A 686 3.94 -11.31 -28.67
N ILE A 687 4.63 -11.88 -27.69
CA ILE A 687 5.26 -11.15 -26.59
C ILE A 687 6.78 -11.21 -26.76
N HIS A 688 7.39 -10.05 -26.95
CA HIS A 688 8.85 -9.87 -26.98
C HIS A 688 9.39 -9.73 -25.56
N VAL A 689 10.43 -10.49 -25.22
CA VAL A 689 11.07 -10.49 -23.90
C VAL A 689 12.59 -10.53 -24.05
N SER A 690 13.30 -9.81 -23.19
CA SER A 690 14.78 -9.83 -23.14
C SER A 690 15.25 -10.67 -21.95
N VAL A 691 16.37 -11.38 -22.11
CA VAL A 691 16.97 -12.23 -21.07
C VAL A 691 18.41 -11.81 -20.79
N THR A 692 18.74 -11.65 -19.51
CA THR A 692 20.03 -11.17 -19.01
C THR A 692 20.76 -12.22 -18.18
N ALA A 693 22.08 -12.07 -18.06
CA ALA A 693 22.94 -13.04 -17.39
C ALA A 693 22.80 -12.93 -15.85
N ALA A 694 22.65 -14.09 -15.19
CA ALA A 694 22.63 -14.14 -13.74
C ALA A 694 23.98 -13.74 -13.13
N THR A 695 23.95 -12.71 -12.28
CA THR A 695 25.06 -12.24 -11.46
C THR A 695 25.32 -13.17 -10.27
N ALA A 696 26.59 -13.28 -9.88
CA ALA A 696 27.00 -14.03 -8.69
C ALA A 696 26.74 -13.23 -7.39
N PRO A 697 26.70 -13.88 -6.22
CA PRO A 697 26.61 -13.19 -4.94
C PRO A 697 27.74 -12.18 -4.73
N THR A 698 27.46 -11.09 -4.03
CA THR A 698 28.51 -10.18 -3.53
C THR A 698 28.70 -10.44 -2.04
N ILE A 699 29.95 -10.65 -1.62
CA ILE A 699 30.35 -10.73 -0.21
C ILE A 699 31.23 -9.52 0.08
N THR A 700 30.78 -8.65 0.98
CA THR A 700 31.50 -7.48 1.48
C THR A 700 32.03 -7.82 2.86
N VAL A 701 33.35 -7.93 3.01
CA VAL A 701 33.99 -8.34 4.27
C VAL A 701 34.24 -7.12 5.17
N ASN A 702 33.74 -7.17 6.40
CA ASN A 702 33.81 -6.09 7.37
C ASN A 702 35.03 -6.31 8.28
N SER A 703 36.17 -5.70 7.92
CA SER A 703 37.48 -5.94 8.56
C SER A 703 37.57 -5.46 10.01
N ILE A 704 38.03 -6.35 10.92
CA ILE A 704 38.41 -6.01 12.30
C ILE A 704 39.93 -5.88 12.39
N ASP A 705 40.45 -4.88 13.13
CA ASP A 705 41.90 -4.71 13.29
C ASP A 705 42.54 -5.78 14.22
N HIS A 706 41.90 -6.01 15.37
CA HIS A 706 42.13 -7.12 16.29
C HIS A 706 40.99 -7.25 17.31
N LEU A 707 40.95 -8.37 18.02
CA LEU A 707 40.25 -8.55 19.31
C LEU A 707 41.27 -8.67 20.45
N THR A 708 40.83 -8.67 21.71
CA THR A 708 41.72 -8.81 22.88
C THR A 708 41.23 -9.92 23.83
N VAL A 709 42.14 -10.77 24.31
CA VAL A 709 41.85 -11.86 25.27
C VAL A 709 41.06 -11.33 26.49
N GLY A 710 40.01 -12.06 26.87
CA GLY A 710 39.13 -11.72 27.99
C GLY A 710 38.13 -10.61 27.71
N THR A 711 38.21 -9.91 26.57
CA THR A 711 37.23 -8.88 26.18
C THR A 711 36.12 -9.51 25.37
N ALA A 712 34.91 -9.58 25.93
CA ALA A 712 33.75 -10.17 25.27
C ALA A 712 33.38 -9.36 24.00
N VAL A 713 33.19 -10.06 22.88
CA VAL A 713 32.64 -9.47 21.66
C VAL A 713 31.16 -9.12 21.93
N PRO A 714 30.72 -7.85 21.73
CA PRO A 714 29.35 -7.46 22.03
C PRO A 714 28.33 -8.31 21.27
N ALA A 715 27.47 -9.02 22.01
CA ALA A 715 26.58 -10.08 21.51
C ALA A 715 25.43 -9.61 20.58
N ALA A 716 25.54 -8.40 20.02
CA ALA A 716 24.55 -7.78 19.15
C ALA A 716 25.14 -7.05 17.93
N GLU A 717 26.46 -6.79 17.87
CA GLU A 717 27.00 -5.72 16.98
C GLU A 717 28.20 -6.11 16.09
N GLN A 718 28.91 -7.22 16.34
CA GLN A 718 30.10 -7.54 15.54
C GLN A 718 29.78 -8.33 14.26
N ASP A 719 29.35 -7.59 13.25
CA ASP A 719 29.32 -8.04 11.86
C ASP A 719 30.75 -8.22 11.32
N ILE A 720 30.98 -9.28 10.54
CA ILE A 720 32.25 -9.53 9.81
C ILE A 720 32.07 -9.74 8.30
N ALA A 721 30.83 -9.90 7.80
CA ALA A 721 30.55 -9.85 6.37
C ALA A 721 29.05 -9.68 6.05
N ASP A 722 28.78 -8.76 5.12
CA ASP A 722 27.51 -8.64 4.41
C ASP A 722 27.51 -9.51 3.14
N ILE A 723 26.45 -10.28 2.92
CA ILE A 723 26.27 -11.14 1.75
C ILE A 723 24.99 -10.72 1.02
N THR A 724 25.05 -10.57 -0.30
CA THR A 724 23.89 -10.31 -1.16
C THR A 724 23.86 -11.30 -2.32
N ALA A 725 22.67 -11.75 -2.74
CA ALA A 725 22.50 -12.84 -3.71
C ALA A 725 23.00 -12.52 -5.13
N GLY A 726 23.10 -11.24 -5.50
CA GLY A 726 23.33 -10.81 -6.88
C GLY A 726 22.08 -11.00 -7.73
N SER A 727 21.86 -12.23 -8.21
CA SER A 727 20.64 -12.64 -8.93
C SER A 727 19.89 -13.74 -8.17
N GLY A 728 18.56 -13.61 -8.14
CA GLY A 728 17.69 -14.54 -7.41
C GLY A 728 17.82 -14.40 -5.89
N THR A 729 17.88 -15.54 -5.21
CA THR A 729 17.90 -15.66 -3.74
C THR A 729 19.16 -16.36 -3.26
N ILE A 730 19.55 -16.19 -2.01
CA ILE A 730 20.62 -17.01 -1.41
C ILE A 730 20.12 -18.45 -1.27
N SER A 731 20.95 -19.42 -1.70
CA SER A 731 20.63 -20.85 -1.64
C SER A 731 21.50 -21.60 -0.62
N SER A 732 22.70 -21.12 -0.33
CA SER A 732 23.58 -21.64 0.72
C SER A 732 24.69 -20.65 1.06
N VAL A 733 25.01 -20.52 2.34
CA VAL A 733 26.25 -19.89 2.82
C VAL A 733 27.05 -20.91 3.62
N THR A 734 28.37 -20.88 3.50
CA THR A 734 29.31 -21.77 4.17
C THR A 734 30.46 -20.99 4.78
N ILE A 735 30.82 -21.36 6.02
CA ILE A 735 31.95 -20.78 6.77
C ILE A 735 32.98 -21.89 6.97
N ASN A 736 34.11 -21.80 6.29
CA ASN A 736 35.22 -22.73 6.46
C ASN A 736 36.18 -22.23 7.56
N ASN A 737 36.88 -23.16 8.21
CA ASN A 737 37.82 -22.96 9.34
C ASN A 737 37.21 -22.51 10.69
N ASN A 738 35.89 -22.36 10.82
CA ASN A 738 35.21 -21.93 12.08
C ASN A 738 35.56 -22.79 13.32
N ALA A 739 35.96 -24.06 13.11
CA ALA A 739 36.40 -24.96 14.18
C ALA A 739 37.70 -24.52 14.87
N ASN A 740 38.62 -23.85 14.16
CA ASN A 740 39.84 -23.30 14.75
C ASN A 740 39.50 -22.14 15.69
N TRP A 741 38.59 -21.26 15.27
CA TRP A 741 38.18 -20.09 16.06
C TRP A 741 37.35 -20.48 17.29
N SER A 742 36.66 -21.61 17.21
CA SER A 742 36.01 -22.25 18.36
C SER A 742 37.00 -22.68 19.46
N ALA A 743 38.27 -22.94 19.12
CA ALA A 743 39.31 -23.24 20.10
C ALA A 743 39.74 -21.98 20.90
N HIS A 744 39.68 -20.80 20.28
CA HIS A 744 39.96 -19.50 20.92
C HIS A 744 38.73 -18.90 21.63
N GLY A 745 37.63 -19.64 21.81
CA GLY A 745 36.42 -19.15 22.47
C GLY A 745 35.53 -18.22 21.62
N LEU A 746 35.73 -18.23 20.29
CA LEU A 746 34.94 -17.45 19.33
C LEU A 746 34.04 -18.33 18.46
N THR A 747 32.96 -17.78 17.92
CA THR A 747 32.06 -18.49 17.02
C THR A 747 31.49 -17.52 15.98
N ALA A 748 31.77 -17.81 14.70
CA ALA A 748 31.10 -17.15 13.59
C ALA A 748 29.77 -17.87 13.27
N THR A 749 28.68 -17.12 13.15
CA THR A 749 27.34 -17.64 12.83
C THR A 749 26.78 -16.98 11.58
N ILE A 750 26.07 -17.76 10.76
CA ILE A 750 25.29 -17.24 9.65
C ILE A 750 23.97 -16.73 10.24
N VAL A 751 23.73 -15.42 10.15
CA VAL A 751 22.45 -14.80 10.43
C VAL A 751 21.80 -14.52 9.09
N SER A 752 20.95 -15.43 8.63
CA SER A 752 20.16 -15.16 7.44
C SER A 752 19.22 -14.01 7.71
N VAL A 753 19.46 -12.87 7.06
CA VAL A 753 18.63 -11.68 7.23
C VAL A 753 17.34 -11.90 6.46
N ASN A 754 17.39 -12.44 5.24
CA ASN A 754 16.21 -12.58 4.39
C ASN A 754 16.48 -13.47 3.16
N ALA A 755 15.65 -13.40 2.10
CA ALA A 755 15.81 -14.25 0.92
C ALA A 755 16.95 -13.80 -0.03
N THR A 756 17.34 -12.53 0.02
CA THR A 756 18.33 -11.90 -0.87
C THR A 756 19.64 -11.51 -0.19
N THR A 757 19.69 -11.42 1.15
CA THR A 757 20.89 -11.03 1.92
C THR A 757 21.06 -11.84 3.21
N ASP A 758 22.30 -12.24 3.49
CA ASP A 758 22.74 -12.90 4.74
C ASP A 758 23.83 -12.05 5.41
N LYS A 759 24.03 -12.22 6.72
CA LYS A 759 25.15 -11.63 7.48
C LYS A 759 25.94 -12.71 8.19
N ILE A 760 27.25 -12.50 8.34
CA ILE A 760 28.08 -13.31 9.24
C ILE A 760 28.37 -12.50 10.50
N MET A 761 27.90 -12.99 11.65
CA MET A 761 28.14 -12.38 12.96
C MET A 761 29.25 -13.14 13.70
N LEU A 762 30.18 -12.43 14.33
CA LEU A 762 31.19 -13.00 15.22
C LEU A 762 30.76 -12.79 16.68
N THR A 763 30.83 -13.84 17.49
CA THR A 763 30.44 -13.80 18.91
C THR A 763 31.41 -14.59 19.78
N GLY A 764 31.39 -14.33 21.10
CA GLY A 764 32.21 -15.05 22.08
C GLY A 764 33.10 -14.13 22.92
N THR A 765 34.03 -14.71 23.65
CA THR A 765 35.06 -14.00 24.42
C THR A 765 36.38 -14.69 24.11
N PRO A 766 37.39 -14.02 23.51
CA PRO A 766 38.63 -14.69 23.16
C PRO A 766 39.32 -15.20 24.42
N THR A 767 39.60 -16.50 24.49
CA THR A 767 40.25 -17.15 25.63
C THR A 767 41.77 -17.11 25.53
N ASP A 768 42.29 -17.10 24.30
CA ASP A 768 43.68 -17.32 23.95
C ASP A 768 44.11 -16.34 22.85
N ALA A 769 45.40 -16.00 22.79
CA ALA A 769 45.95 -15.07 21.80
C ALA A 769 46.42 -15.81 20.53
N THR A 770 46.20 -15.21 19.36
CA THR A 770 46.71 -15.74 18.08
C THR A 770 48.15 -15.30 17.87
N PHE A 771 49.08 -16.21 17.61
CA PHE A 771 50.49 -15.86 17.37
C PHE A 771 50.87 -15.67 15.88
N ALA A 772 49.89 -15.89 14.99
CA ALA A 772 49.91 -15.55 13.57
C ALA A 772 48.49 -15.16 13.16
N GLU A 773 48.34 -14.50 12.01
CA GLU A 773 47.03 -14.09 11.49
C GLU A 773 46.25 -15.31 10.97
N GLU A 774 45.01 -15.50 11.42
CA GLU A 774 44.17 -16.63 11.03
C GLU A 774 43.12 -16.25 9.98
N THR A 775 42.92 -17.14 8.99
CA THR A 775 41.97 -16.95 7.89
C THR A 775 40.72 -17.82 8.04
N LEU A 776 39.56 -17.17 8.07
CA LEU A 776 38.24 -17.78 7.89
C LEU A 776 37.76 -17.51 6.46
N THR A 777 37.19 -18.50 5.78
CA THR A 777 36.74 -18.35 4.39
C THR A 777 35.22 -18.44 4.30
N ILE A 778 34.61 -17.38 3.78
CA ILE A 778 33.16 -17.25 3.59
C ILE A 778 32.87 -17.57 2.12
N ALA A 779 31.89 -18.42 1.85
CA ALA A 779 31.40 -18.65 0.49
C ALA A 779 29.87 -18.69 0.45
N ALA A 780 29.28 -18.08 -0.57
CA ALA A 780 27.85 -17.94 -0.77
C ALA A 780 27.46 -18.37 -2.19
N THR A 781 26.35 -19.08 -2.32
CA THR A 781 25.77 -19.53 -3.59
C THR A 781 24.32 -19.09 -3.69
N ASN A 782 23.91 -18.55 -4.83
CA ASN A 782 22.52 -18.16 -5.10
C ASN A 782 21.72 -19.26 -5.82
N SER A 783 20.39 -19.09 -5.91
CA SER A 783 19.49 -20.03 -6.58
C SER A 783 19.71 -20.14 -8.10
N THR A 784 20.40 -19.18 -8.72
CA THR A 784 20.89 -19.32 -10.12
C THR A 784 22.16 -20.18 -10.24
N SER A 785 22.60 -20.81 -9.14
CA SER A 785 23.80 -21.66 -9.06
C SER A 785 25.11 -20.92 -9.34
N LYS A 786 25.19 -19.62 -9.01
CA LYS A 786 26.43 -18.83 -9.01
C LYS A 786 27.00 -18.74 -7.60
N THR A 787 28.31 -18.88 -7.46
CA THR A 787 29.02 -18.91 -6.18
C THR A 787 30.12 -17.84 -6.14
N THR A 788 30.27 -17.19 -5.00
CA THR A 788 31.36 -16.26 -4.67
C THR A 788 31.99 -16.65 -3.34
N SER A 789 33.29 -16.38 -3.16
CA SER A 789 33.98 -16.59 -1.88
C SER A 789 34.95 -15.46 -1.59
N GLN A 790 35.11 -15.13 -0.30
CA GLN A 790 36.05 -14.13 0.21
C GLN A 790 36.70 -14.61 1.53
N PRO A 791 37.98 -14.28 1.77
CA PRO A 791 38.64 -14.49 3.06
C PRO A 791 38.34 -13.37 4.05
N PHE A 792 38.32 -13.70 5.34
CA PHE A 792 38.32 -12.77 6.46
C PHE A 792 39.49 -13.11 7.40
N GLN A 793 40.31 -12.11 7.72
CA GLN A 793 41.48 -12.24 8.58
C GLN A 793 41.14 -11.82 10.01
N LEU A 794 41.72 -12.50 11.00
CA LEU A 794 41.58 -12.14 12.42
C LEU A 794 42.90 -12.29 13.18
N ASN A 795 43.17 -11.31 14.06
CA ASN A 795 44.19 -11.36 15.10
C ASN A 795 43.51 -11.18 16.48
N VAL A 796 43.93 -11.96 17.47
CA VAL A 796 43.59 -11.79 18.88
C VAL A 796 44.86 -11.40 19.65
N ALA A 797 44.89 -10.16 20.12
CA ALA A 797 45.89 -9.59 21.02
C ALA A 797 45.77 -10.17 22.43
N GLY A 798 46.89 -10.36 23.12
CA GLY A 798 46.94 -10.79 24.51
C GLY A 798 48.33 -10.63 25.14
N ARG A 799 48.48 -11.16 26.36
CA ARG A 799 49.72 -11.02 27.14
C ARG A 799 50.90 -11.74 26.49
N PRO A 800 52.15 -11.34 26.78
CA PRO A 800 53.32 -12.09 26.33
C PRO A 800 53.32 -13.46 27.01
N VAL A 801 53.63 -14.52 26.27
CA VAL A 801 53.71 -15.88 26.83
C VAL A 801 55.18 -16.23 27.06
N TRP A 802 55.50 -16.80 28.23
CA TRP A 802 56.84 -17.33 28.51
C TRP A 802 57.21 -18.39 27.49
N LYS A 803 58.37 -18.22 26.85
CA LYS A 803 58.86 -19.09 25.78
C LYS A 803 60.00 -19.97 26.25
N GLN A 804 61.00 -19.37 26.90
CA GLN A 804 62.18 -20.08 27.41
C GLN A 804 62.88 -19.30 28.52
N ASP A 805 63.63 -20.04 29.33
CA ASP A 805 64.64 -19.51 30.25
C ASP A 805 66.00 -19.38 29.53
N ALA A 806 66.86 -18.48 30.00
CA ALA A 806 68.15 -18.20 29.35
C ALA A 806 69.32 -18.29 30.33
N THR A 807 70.52 -18.51 29.80
CA THR A 807 71.78 -18.49 30.57
C THR A 807 72.75 -17.49 29.95
N ILE A 808 73.30 -16.59 30.77
CA ILE A 808 74.34 -15.66 30.32
C ILE A 808 75.66 -16.41 30.20
N ALA A 809 76.22 -16.45 28.99
CA ALA A 809 77.43 -17.19 28.67
C ALA A 809 78.70 -16.63 29.34
N ASN A 810 78.68 -15.35 29.75
CA ASN A 810 79.77 -14.73 30.49
C ASN A 810 79.61 -14.99 31.99
N ALA A 811 80.65 -15.56 32.62
CA ALA A 811 80.74 -15.63 34.06
C ALA A 811 81.37 -14.33 34.62
N PHE A 812 80.67 -13.68 35.54
CA PHE A 812 81.12 -12.42 36.15
C PHE A 812 81.99 -12.67 37.39
N VAL A 813 82.63 -11.63 37.94
CA VAL A 813 83.31 -11.66 39.25
C VAL A 813 82.63 -10.74 40.29
N PRO A 814 82.74 -11.02 41.60
CA PRO A 814 82.17 -10.15 42.64
C PRO A 814 82.77 -8.73 42.56
N GLY A 815 81.91 -7.71 42.57
CA GLY A 815 82.31 -6.31 42.39
C GLY A 815 82.34 -5.83 40.92
N GLU A 816 82.02 -6.68 39.95
CA GLU A 816 81.95 -6.31 38.53
C GLU A 816 80.63 -5.61 38.17
N ASN A 817 80.70 -4.73 37.16
CA ASN A 817 79.52 -4.14 36.53
C ASN A 817 79.09 -5.06 35.37
N ILE A 818 77.84 -5.52 35.40
CA ILE A 818 77.23 -6.26 34.31
C ILE A 818 77.02 -5.33 33.12
N SER A 819 77.81 -5.55 32.07
CA SER A 819 77.63 -4.94 30.75
C SER A 819 76.23 -5.20 30.22
N ALA A 820 75.64 -4.24 29.52
CA ALA A 820 74.26 -4.30 29.04
C ALA A 820 73.94 -5.61 28.30
N ILE A 821 72.97 -6.35 28.86
CA ILE A 821 72.41 -7.58 28.29
C ILE A 821 71.11 -7.21 27.57
N ASP A 822 71.05 -7.47 26.27
CA ASP A 822 69.83 -7.28 25.49
C ASP A 822 68.85 -8.44 25.73
N LEU A 823 67.76 -8.16 26.46
CA LEU A 823 66.73 -9.14 26.78
C LEU A 823 65.88 -9.53 25.54
N SER A 824 65.85 -8.69 24.50
CA SER A 824 65.13 -9.00 23.26
C SER A 824 65.88 -10.02 22.39
N ALA A 825 67.22 -10.00 22.44
CA ALA A 825 68.07 -10.98 21.77
C ALA A 825 68.04 -12.37 22.43
N LEU A 826 67.42 -12.52 23.60
CA LEU A 826 67.30 -13.78 24.34
C LEU A 826 65.97 -14.53 24.09
N ASP A 827 65.04 -13.96 23.33
CA ASP A 827 63.79 -14.62 22.89
C ASP A 827 62.97 -15.24 24.05
N LEU A 828 62.95 -14.54 25.19
CA LEU A 828 62.39 -15.02 26.46
C LEU A 828 60.85 -15.18 26.44
N PHE A 829 60.17 -14.35 25.64
CA PHE A 829 58.72 -14.29 25.55
C PHE A 829 58.25 -14.21 24.11
N GLN A 830 57.18 -14.94 23.79
CA GLN A 830 56.46 -14.77 22.54
C GLN A 830 55.37 -13.71 22.74
N ASN A 831 55.45 -12.62 21.99
CA ASN A 831 54.49 -11.51 22.06
C ASN A 831 53.45 -11.67 20.93
N PRO A 832 52.14 -11.67 21.21
CA PRO A 832 51.12 -11.67 20.15
C PRO A 832 51.23 -10.45 19.22
N PRO A 833 50.81 -10.56 17.95
CA PRO A 833 50.57 -9.41 17.09
C PRO A 833 49.59 -8.43 17.74
N LYS A 834 49.68 -7.15 17.35
CA LYS A 834 48.79 -6.04 17.77
C LYS A 834 48.85 -5.62 19.25
N SER A 835 49.29 -6.47 20.17
CA SER A 835 49.45 -6.19 21.61
C SER A 835 50.48 -5.12 22.03
N GLY A 836 51.02 -4.34 21.08
CA GLY A 836 52.08 -3.36 21.33
C GLY A 836 53.48 -3.98 21.46
N ALA A 837 54.45 -3.13 21.80
CA ALA A 837 55.86 -3.53 21.89
C ALA A 837 56.18 -4.21 23.23
N LEU A 838 56.99 -5.26 23.18
CA LEU A 838 57.46 -5.98 24.37
C LEU A 838 58.47 -5.14 25.16
N SER A 839 58.24 -5.04 26.46
CA SER A 839 59.10 -4.38 27.46
C SER A 839 59.33 -5.30 28.66
N TYR A 840 60.22 -4.94 29.58
CA TYR A 840 60.73 -5.88 30.60
C TYR A 840 60.83 -5.26 32.00
N SER A 841 60.60 -6.06 33.04
CA SER A 841 60.92 -5.70 34.44
C SER A 841 61.60 -6.86 35.17
N ILE A 842 62.32 -6.55 36.25
CA ILE A 842 62.82 -7.56 37.20
C ILE A 842 61.69 -7.87 38.19
N LYS A 843 61.36 -9.16 38.36
CA LYS A 843 60.43 -9.66 39.39
C LYS A 843 61.15 -9.97 40.68
N SER A 844 62.28 -10.67 40.58
CA SER A 844 63.18 -10.93 41.71
C SER A 844 64.64 -11.01 41.25
N GLN A 845 65.56 -10.71 42.17
CA GLN A 845 67.00 -10.85 41.95
C GLN A 845 67.67 -11.32 43.25
N PRO A 846 68.84 -11.98 43.18
CA PRO A 846 69.52 -12.48 44.37
C PRO A 846 70.06 -11.36 45.26
N ASN A 847 70.17 -11.62 46.57
CA ASN A 847 70.80 -10.69 47.51
C ASN A 847 72.24 -10.37 47.09
N GLY A 848 72.55 -9.08 46.95
CA GLY A 848 73.86 -8.59 46.48
C GLY A 848 73.91 -8.26 44.98
N PHE A 849 72.84 -8.51 44.23
CA PHE A 849 72.67 -8.00 42.87
C PHE A 849 71.96 -6.63 42.92
N HIS A 850 72.46 -5.66 42.17
CA HIS A 850 71.84 -4.34 42.01
C HIS A 850 71.54 -4.09 40.53
N LEU A 851 70.59 -4.84 40.00
CA LEU A 851 70.15 -4.79 38.60
C LEU A 851 69.04 -3.77 38.37
N SER A 852 68.99 -3.25 37.15
CA SER A 852 67.99 -2.35 36.59
C SER A 852 67.79 -2.63 35.10
N ILE A 853 66.62 -2.29 34.56
CA ILE A 853 66.31 -2.41 33.14
C ILE A 853 66.03 -1.02 32.58
N SER A 854 66.56 -0.74 31.38
CA SER A 854 66.22 0.44 30.59
C SER A 854 65.95 0.03 29.15
N GLY A 855 64.72 0.22 28.66
CA GLY A 855 64.25 -0.38 27.42
C GLY A 855 64.29 -1.91 27.50
N ALA A 856 65.06 -2.55 26.61
CA ALA A 856 65.33 -4.00 26.64
C ALA A 856 66.69 -4.36 27.30
N GLN A 857 67.44 -3.38 27.82
CA GLN A 857 68.80 -3.60 28.32
C GLN A 857 68.81 -3.81 29.84
N LEU A 858 69.22 -5.00 30.29
CA LEU A 858 69.50 -5.30 31.69
C LEU A 858 70.94 -4.88 32.04
N THR A 859 71.09 -4.04 33.06
CA THR A 859 72.38 -3.51 33.53
C THR A 859 72.41 -3.46 35.05
N GLY A 860 73.60 -3.48 35.65
CA GLY A 860 73.73 -3.31 37.10
C GLY A 860 75.07 -3.76 37.64
N ASN A 861 75.22 -3.73 38.97
CA ASN A 861 76.49 -4.06 39.62
C ASN A 861 76.32 -5.24 40.58
N LEU A 862 77.36 -6.09 40.66
CA LEU A 862 77.47 -7.13 41.68
C LEU A 862 78.14 -6.56 42.93
N ASN A 863 77.60 -6.84 44.11
CA ASN A 863 78.27 -6.51 45.37
C ASN A 863 79.58 -7.32 45.48
N ALA A 864 80.65 -6.68 45.97
CA ALA A 864 81.97 -7.31 46.13
C ALA A 864 81.97 -8.55 47.05
N ASN A 865 80.92 -8.75 47.85
CA ASN A 865 80.75 -9.89 48.75
C ASN A 865 79.78 -10.98 48.21
N VAL A 866 79.33 -10.90 46.95
CA VAL A 866 78.58 -12.01 46.32
C VAL A 866 79.49 -13.24 46.24
N ALA A 867 78.97 -14.41 46.63
CA ALA A 867 79.73 -15.65 46.58
C ALA A 867 79.89 -16.16 45.14
N ALA A 868 80.88 -17.03 44.91
CA ALA A 868 80.93 -17.78 43.65
C ALA A 868 79.78 -18.81 43.61
N GLY A 869 79.05 -18.87 42.51
CA GLY A 869 77.88 -19.73 42.37
C GLY A 869 77.04 -19.42 41.13
N THR A 870 76.00 -20.22 40.93
CA THR A 870 74.96 -19.98 39.92
C THR A 870 73.78 -19.29 40.57
N TYR A 871 73.29 -18.24 39.92
CA TYR A 871 72.24 -17.36 40.42
C TYR A 871 71.12 -17.23 39.40
N HIS A 872 69.91 -16.95 39.88
CA HIS A 872 68.72 -16.79 39.07
C HIS A 872 68.14 -15.38 39.27
N VAL A 873 67.83 -14.71 38.17
CA VAL A 873 67.12 -13.42 38.12
C VAL A 873 65.81 -13.66 37.37
N GLU A 874 64.67 -13.35 37.98
CA GLU A 874 63.37 -13.50 37.35
C GLU A 874 63.02 -12.22 36.58
N ILE A 875 62.79 -12.36 35.27
CA ILE A 875 62.40 -11.28 34.36
C ILE A 875 60.92 -11.47 33.98
N LEU A 876 60.12 -10.40 33.98
CA LEU A 876 58.78 -10.38 33.39
C LEU A 876 58.82 -9.62 32.06
N GLY A 877 58.11 -10.16 31.07
CA GLY A 877 57.73 -9.42 29.87
C GLY A 877 56.44 -8.62 30.12
N HIS A 878 56.28 -7.48 29.46
CA HIS A 878 55.10 -6.63 29.53
C HIS A 878 54.75 -6.10 28.14
N ASN A 879 53.47 -6.09 27.80
CA ASN A 879 52.93 -5.42 26.62
C ASN A 879 51.66 -4.63 27.02
N ASN A 880 50.84 -4.18 26.06
CA ASN A 880 49.64 -3.40 26.37
C ASN A 880 48.58 -4.19 27.16
N ASP A 881 48.58 -5.53 27.06
CA ASP A 881 47.58 -6.42 27.66
C ASP A 881 48.02 -6.97 29.05
N GLY A 882 49.28 -6.76 29.45
CA GLY A 882 49.77 -6.98 30.82
C GLY A 882 51.11 -7.71 30.93
N THR A 883 51.34 -8.31 32.12
CA THR A 883 52.53 -9.10 32.45
C THR A 883 52.54 -10.45 31.75
N SER A 884 53.75 -11.03 31.59
CA SER A 884 53.94 -12.31 30.94
C SER A 884 53.33 -13.49 31.71
N VAL A 885 52.78 -14.46 30.97
CA VAL A 885 51.99 -15.58 31.52
C VAL A 885 52.51 -16.95 31.10
N ASP A 886 52.10 -17.99 31.84
CA ASP A 886 52.48 -19.37 31.56
C ASP A 886 51.70 -19.91 30.33
N PRO A 887 52.36 -20.53 29.34
CA PRO A 887 51.68 -21.05 28.15
C PRO A 887 50.58 -22.08 28.44
N ALA A 888 50.69 -22.85 29.53
CA ALA A 888 49.66 -23.81 29.93
C ALA A 888 48.54 -23.17 30.77
N HIS A 889 48.74 -21.95 31.30
CA HIS A 889 47.83 -21.29 32.23
C HIS A 889 47.90 -19.76 32.05
N GLN A 890 47.27 -19.20 31.01
CA GLN A 890 47.36 -17.77 30.64
C GLN A 890 46.81 -16.78 31.70
N THR A 891 46.24 -17.25 32.80
CA THR A 891 45.88 -16.43 33.97
C THR A 891 46.99 -16.33 35.02
N THR A 892 48.05 -17.14 34.93
CA THR A 892 49.14 -17.25 35.89
C THR A 892 50.37 -16.50 35.39
N GLU A 893 50.82 -15.50 36.14
CA GLU A 893 52.02 -14.72 35.81
C GLU A 893 53.29 -15.58 35.86
N LYS A 894 54.03 -15.61 34.75
CA LYS A 894 55.25 -16.40 34.56
C LYS A 894 56.41 -15.48 34.19
N ALA A 895 57.46 -15.52 35.00
CA ALA A 895 58.73 -14.90 34.70
C ALA A 895 59.63 -15.89 33.94
N ALA A 896 60.50 -15.37 33.08
CA ALA A 896 61.63 -16.11 32.53
C ALA A 896 62.80 -16.05 33.53
N VAL A 897 63.45 -17.18 33.75
CA VAL A 897 64.61 -17.30 34.61
C VAL A 897 65.87 -17.00 33.80
N LEU A 898 66.53 -15.90 34.14
CA LEU A 898 67.86 -15.59 33.63
C LEU A 898 68.92 -16.14 34.59
N THR A 899 69.66 -17.15 34.13
CA THR A 899 70.71 -17.80 34.89
C THR A 899 72.04 -17.10 34.68
N VAL A 900 72.66 -16.66 35.78
CA VAL A 900 73.89 -15.87 35.82
C VAL A 900 74.94 -16.60 36.68
N THR A 901 76.11 -16.86 36.12
CA THR A 901 77.22 -17.48 36.87
C THR A 901 78.15 -16.41 37.42
N VAL A 902 78.40 -16.42 38.73
CA VAL A 902 79.46 -15.64 39.37
C VAL A 902 80.62 -16.58 39.67
N SER A 903 81.78 -16.29 39.08
CA SER A 903 83.00 -17.05 39.27
C SER A 903 83.77 -16.60 40.51
N ALA A 904 84.56 -17.50 41.10
CA ALA A 904 85.46 -17.14 42.18
C ALA A 904 86.61 -16.28 41.61
N GLY A 905 86.52 -14.96 41.81
CA GLY A 905 87.50 -14.01 41.29
C GLY A 905 88.93 -14.37 41.72
N SER A 906 89.74 -14.85 40.77
CA SER A 906 91.16 -15.11 41.01
C SER A 906 91.86 -13.79 41.35
N ALA A 907 92.48 -13.72 42.53
CA ALA A 907 93.05 -12.51 43.11
C ALA A 907 94.29 -11.99 42.33
N THR A 908 94.03 -11.45 41.14
CA THR A 908 95.02 -10.84 40.27
C THR A 908 95.36 -9.46 40.83
N GLN A 909 96.45 -9.37 41.59
CA GLN A 909 96.92 -8.08 42.08
C GLN A 909 97.24 -7.15 40.90
N HIS A 910 96.49 -6.06 40.78
CA HIS A 910 96.85 -4.95 39.91
C HIS A 910 98.11 -4.27 40.45
N ILE A 911 99.29 -4.78 40.07
CA ILE A 911 100.51 -3.98 40.07
C ILE A 911 100.28 -2.84 39.08
N ARG A 912 100.12 -1.61 39.58
CA ARG A 912 100.04 -0.41 38.74
C ARG A 912 101.33 -0.28 37.94
N CYS A 913 101.23 -0.35 36.62
CA CYS A 913 102.19 0.35 35.76
C CYS A 913 101.77 1.82 35.71
N PRO A 914 102.67 2.79 35.96
CA PRO A 914 102.35 4.21 35.84
C PRO A 914 102.12 4.60 34.37
N SER A 915 101.29 5.61 34.14
CA SER A 915 101.09 6.21 32.82
C SER A 915 102.30 7.09 32.41
N VAL A 916 102.50 7.22 31.10
CA VAL A 916 103.72 7.81 30.50
C VAL A 916 103.91 9.31 30.80
N ASP A 917 102.85 9.99 31.26
CA ASP A 917 102.86 11.44 31.51
C ASP A 917 103.52 11.89 32.84
N GLU A 918 103.72 10.99 33.82
CA GLU A 918 104.31 11.36 35.13
C GLU A 918 105.85 11.28 35.19
N ILE A 919 106.54 10.93 34.09
CA ILE A 919 108.02 10.86 34.04
C ILE A 919 108.58 11.81 32.96
N ASN A 920 108.27 13.11 33.08
CA ASN A 920 108.84 14.16 32.22
C ASN A 920 109.01 15.53 32.91
N ALA A 921 109.59 15.55 34.11
CA ALA A 921 110.00 16.80 34.78
C ALA A 921 111.28 16.62 35.63
N HIS A 922 112.44 17.04 35.08
CA HIS A 922 113.79 16.96 35.68
C HIS A 922 114.28 15.48 35.81
N ILE A 923 115.54 15.09 35.55
CA ILE A 923 116.87 15.65 35.88
C ILE A 923 117.84 15.38 34.68
N PRO A 924 118.98 16.10 34.50
CA PRO A 924 119.60 16.26 33.17
C PRO A 924 120.80 15.34 32.83
N THR A 925 120.98 15.14 31.52
CA THR A 925 122.26 14.94 30.79
C THR A 925 123.35 14.02 31.37
N GLN A 926 123.46 12.78 30.84
CA GLN A 926 124.62 12.32 30.05
C GLN A 926 124.35 10.94 29.42
N ILE A 927 125.27 10.44 28.57
CA ILE A 927 125.09 9.25 27.73
C ILE A 927 126.05 8.13 28.18
N GLY A 928 125.53 6.91 28.36
CA GLY A 928 126.33 5.69 28.50
C GLY A 928 125.45 4.44 28.36
N PRO A 929 125.91 3.36 27.69
CA PRO A 929 125.14 2.13 27.57
C PRO A 929 125.23 1.28 28.84
N MET A 930 124.12 0.65 29.23
CA MET A 930 124.10 -0.40 30.26
C MET A 930 123.33 -1.61 29.73
N SER A 931 123.90 -2.80 29.87
CA SER A 931 123.19 -4.06 29.71
C SER A 931 122.26 -4.28 30.90
N VAL A 932 121.09 -4.87 30.66
CA VAL A 932 120.16 -5.26 31.72
C VAL A 932 120.20 -6.77 31.86
N ASP A 933 120.83 -7.22 32.95
CA ASP A 933 120.85 -8.61 33.35
C ASP A 933 119.52 -8.97 34.03
N VAL A 934 118.74 -9.87 33.43
CA VAL A 934 117.50 -10.36 34.03
C VAL A 934 117.73 -11.76 34.60
N THR A 935 117.60 -11.88 35.92
CA THR A 935 117.72 -13.14 36.65
C THR A 935 116.34 -13.68 37.03
N ASP A 936 116.04 -14.93 36.70
CA ASP A 936 114.78 -15.58 37.09
C ASP A 936 114.74 -15.94 38.59
N GLN A 937 113.55 -16.35 39.09
CA GLN A 937 113.37 -16.80 40.48
C GLN A 937 114.08 -18.13 40.83
N ARG A 938 114.95 -18.64 39.96
CA ARG A 938 115.79 -19.84 40.17
C ARG A 938 117.28 -19.54 40.03
N GLY A 939 117.66 -18.28 39.76
CA GLY A 939 119.05 -17.84 39.65
C GLY A 939 119.64 -17.85 38.24
N ASN A 940 118.84 -18.04 37.19
CA ASN A 940 119.32 -18.02 35.81
C ASN A 940 119.35 -16.59 35.26
N THR A 941 120.54 -16.04 35.02
CA THR A 941 120.74 -14.69 34.46
C THR A 941 120.88 -14.73 32.94
N TYR A 942 120.14 -13.87 32.24
CA TYR A 942 120.19 -13.71 30.79
C TYR A 942 120.72 -12.32 30.39
N ILE A 943 121.77 -12.30 29.56
CA ILE A 943 122.43 -11.08 29.08
C ILE A 943 121.97 -10.78 27.64
N PHE A 944 121.50 -9.56 27.39
CA PHE A 944 121.14 -9.10 26.04
C PHE A 944 121.98 -7.88 25.63
N SER A 945 122.58 -7.96 24.44
CA SER A 945 123.48 -6.94 23.88
C SER A 945 122.93 -6.42 22.55
N ALA A 946 122.89 -5.09 22.40
CA ALA A 946 122.42 -4.41 21.18
C ALA A 946 123.54 -4.25 20.13
N PRO A 947 123.16 -3.86 18.90
CA PRO A 947 123.97 -2.90 18.15
C PRO A 947 123.18 -1.65 17.72
N THR A 948 123.84 -0.50 17.79
CA THR A 948 123.29 0.84 17.53
C THR A 948 123.77 1.39 16.19
N VAL A 949 122.93 2.12 15.45
CA VAL A 949 123.34 3.05 14.38
C VAL A 949 122.53 4.35 14.51
N ALA A 950 123.12 5.50 14.16
CA ALA A 950 122.60 6.83 14.50
C ALA A 950 122.56 7.79 13.27
N PRO A 951 122.76 9.13 13.35
CA PRO A 951 121.63 10.05 13.20
C PRO A 951 121.83 11.22 12.19
N THR A 952 120.74 11.94 11.84
CA THR A 952 120.63 13.36 11.37
C THR A 952 119.18 13.60 10.88
N THR A 953 118.59 14.81 10.77
CA THR A 953 119.03 16.21 10.93
C THR A 953 117.93 17.07 11.62
N ARG A 954 118.04 18.42 11.65
CA ARG A 954 117.15 19.35 12.38
C ARG A 954 116.16 20.14 11.50
N PHE A 955 115.13 20.69 12.18
CA PHE A 955 114.57 22.06 12.09
C PHE A 955 113.25 22.38 11.32
N GLN A 956 112.32 22.98 12.10
CA GLN A 956 111.45 24.14 11.83
C GLN A 956 110.24 24.10 10.85
N SER A 957 109.05 24.09 11.45
CA SER A 957 108.15 25.27 11.58
C SER A 957 106.72 25.23 10.98
N LEU A 958 105.80 25.80 11.77
CA LEU A 958 104.57 26.56 11.43
C LEU A 958 103.35 25.91 10.71
N GLN A 959 102.27 25.84 11.51
CA GLN A 959 100.89 26.30 11.23
C GLN A 959 99.87 25.46 10.42
N ASN A 960 98.81 25.11 11.17
CA ASN A 960 97.37 25.31 10.87
C ASN A 960 96.56 24.30 10.02
N ALA A 961 95.25 24.38 10.28
CA ALA A 961 94.11 23.81 9.55
C ALA A 961 93.93 22.27 9.56
N ARG A 962 93.08 21.80 10.48
CA ARG A 962 92.49 20.46 10.49
C ARG A 962 91.48 20.29 9.33
N TYR A 963 91.33 19.09 8.80
CA TYR A 963 90.16 18.23 9.08
C TYR A 963 90.49 16.77 8.73
N ASN A 964 89.98 15.81 9.53
CA ASN A 964 90.39 14.40 9.47
C ASN A 964 89.27 13.47 8.99
N TYR A 965 89.64 12.49 8.16
CA TYR A 965 88.96 11.18 8.10
C TYR A 965 89.92 10.12 8.69
N PRO A 966 89.48 9.24 9.61
CA PRO A 966 90.32 8.19 10.16
C PRO A 966 90.39 6.97 9.22
N ALA A 967 91.57 6.69 8.68
CA ALA A 967 91.85 5.45 7.94
C ALA A 967 92.20 4.28 8.89
N ILE A 968 91.84 3.07 8.49
CA ILE A 968 91.94 1.84 9.30
C ILE A 968 93.41 1.45 9.56
N LYS A 969 93.69 1.00 10.80
CA LYS A 969 94.88 0.19 11.14
C LYS A 969 94.49 -1.01 11.98
N SER A 970 94.35 -2.17 11.34
CA SER A 970 94.20 -3.46 12.02
C SER A 970 95.52 -3.86 12.68
N MET A 971 95.46 -4.32 13.94
CA MET A 971 96.63 -4.78 14.69
C MET A 971 96.34 -6.17 15.26
N TYR A 972 97.17 -7.16 14.91
CA TYR A 972 96.98 -8.55 15.33
C TYR A 972 97.59 -8.79 16.71
N CYS A 973 96.76 -9.07 17.71
CA CYS A 973 97.20 -9.55 19.02
C CYS A 973 97.13 -11.09 19.07
N PHE A 974 98.27 -11.74 19.25
CA PHE A 974 98.35 -13.19 19.48
C PHE A 974 98.38 -13.48 20.98
N TYR A 975 97.37 -14.20 21.49
CA TYR A 975 97.33 -14.68 22.87
C TYR A 975 97.79 -16.14 22.95
N TYR A 976 98.70 -16.43 23.88
CA TYR A 976 99.06 -17.80 24.26
C TYR A 976 98.32 -18.20 25.53
N VAL A 977 97.49 -19.25 25.46
CA VAL A 977 96.79 -19.83 26.61
C VAL A 977 97.41 -21.19 26.93
N ARG A 978 97.69 -21.44 28.22
CA ARG A 978 98.35 -22.67 28.69
C ARG A 978 97.34 -23.58 29.40
N THR A 979 96.90 -24.62 28.72
CA THR A 979 95.95 -25.62 29.27
C THR A 979 96.66 -26.94 29.60
N GLY A 980 96.41 -27.48 30.80
CA GLY A 980 96.79 -28.85 31.15
C GLY A 980 98.22 -29.08 31.67
N THR A 981 98.46 -30.30 32.13
CA THR A 981 99.49 -30.65 33.12
C THR A 981 100.66 -31.49 32.58
N SER A 982 101.01 -31.36 31.30
CA SER A 982 102.27 -31.92 30.77
C SER A 982 102.98 -30.99 29.78
N PRO A 983 104.33 -30.96 29.76
CA PRO A 983 105.08 -30.11 28.83
C PRO A 983 105.41 -30.88 27.54
N ASN A 984 104.69 -30.59 26.44
CA ASN A 984 105.18 -30.47 25.05
C ASN A 984 104.07 -30.70 24.01
N GLN A 985 103.25 -29.68 23.73
CA GLN A 985 102.67 -29.43 22.40
C GLN A 985 102.06 -28.02 22.34
N LEU A 986 102.04 -27.43 21.14
CA LEU A 986 101.40 -26.16 20.81
C LEU A 986 100.66 -26.35 19.48
N ALA A 987 99.42 -25.88 19.41
CA ALA A 987 98.61 -25.88 18.20
C ALA A 987 97.93 -24.52 18.03
N LEU A 988 97.77 -24.08 16.79
CA LEU A 988 97.26 -22.75 16.43
C LEU A 988 95.92 -22.89 15.71
N ILE A 989 94.89 -22.20 16.21
CA ILE A 989 93.57 -22.08 15.57
C ILE A 989 93.15 -20.62 15.66
N ALA A 990 92.56 -20.07 14.59
CA ALA A 990 92.07 -18.71 14.53
C ALA A 990 90.73 -18.65 13.76
N THR A 991 89.79 -17.86 14.27
CA THR A 991 88.50 -17.55 13.64
C THR A 991 88.12 -16.10 13.91
N ASN A 992 87.44 -15.46 12.95
CA ASN A 992 87.06 -14.04 13.00
C ASN A 992 85.62 -13.85 13.48
N MET A 993 85.32 -12.67 14.03
CA MET A 993 83.96 -12.10 14.12
C MET A 993 83.97 -10.65 13.59
N PRO A 994 82.94 -10.21 12.83
CA PRO A 994 82.73 -8.81 12.47
C PRO A 994 81.86 -8.06 13.50
N VAL A 995 81.92 -6.72 13.50
CA VAL A 995 81.15 -5.81 14.38
C VAL A 995 80.50 -4.69 13.55
N SER A 996 79.45 -4.04 14.07
CA SER A 996 78.44 -3.24 13.33
C SER A 996 78.35 -1.74 13.73
N GLY A 997 77.49 -0.98 13.02
CA GLY A 997 77.08 0.42 13.32
C GLY A 997 77.80 1.53 12.52
N ALA A 998 77.33 2.79 12.40
CA ALA A 998 76.06 3.48 12.77
C ALA A 998 76.12 4.97 12.24
N THR A 999 75.09 5.83 12.06
CA THR A 999 73.60 5.78 11.88
C THR A 999 73.06 7.19 11.51
N ASN A 1000 72.03 7.30 10.65
CA ASN A 1000 71.10 8.47 10.45
C ASN A 1000 71.72 9.79 9.86
N ALA A 1001 70.99 10.83 9.38
CA ALA A 1001 69.55 11.21 9.40
C ALA A 1001 69.20 12.24 8.26
N GLY A 1002 67.91 12.56 8.00
CA GLY A 1002 67.51 13.94 7.57
C GLY A 1002 66.42 14.22 6.49
N PHE A 1003 65.14 14.23 6.89
CA PHE A 1003 64.04 15.18 6.52
C PHE A 1003 63.38 15.38 5.11
N ASP A 1004 62.06 15.60 5.19
CA ASP A 1004 61.09 16.39 4.38
C ASP A 1004 60.35 15.89 3.11
N HIS A 1005 59.11 16.41 2.97
CA HIS A 1005 58.01 16.18 2.00
C HIS A 1005 57.81 17.44 1.08
N PRO A 1006 56.76 17.63 0.21
CA PRO A 1006 55.56 16.81 -0.14
C PRO A 1006 55.14 16.69 -1.66
N TYR A 1007 54.36 15.64 -2.01
CA TYR A 1007 53.29 15.55 -3.08
C TYR A 1007 53.63 15.92 -4.57
N PRO A 1008 52.75 15.67 -5.60
CA PRO A 1008 51.52 14.86 -5.66
C PRO A 1008 51.38 13.86 -6.85
N SER A 1009 50.25 13.11 -6.82
CA SER A 1009 49.45 12.58 -7.96
C SER A 1009 49.93 11.38 -8.80
N ALA A 1010 48.94 10.53 -9.12
CA ALA A 1010 48.96 9.36 -10.01
C ALA A 1010 48.31 9.75 -11.39
N PRO A 1011 47.84 8.86 -12.30
CA PRO A 1011 47.85 7.37 -12.32
C PRO A 1011 48.23 6.73 -13.68
N ASN A 1012 48.32 5.39 -13.75
CA ASN A 1012 47.41 4.56 -14.59
C ASN A 1012 47.82 3.06 -14.68
N ASN A 1013 46.83 2.22 -14.36
CA ASN A 1013 46.40 0.94 -14.96
C ASN A 1013 47.42 -0.09 -15.49
N CYS A 1014 47.23 -1.32 -15.00
CA CYS A 1014 47.62 -2.55 -15.67
C CYS A 1014 46.73 -2.85 -16.88
N GLU A 1015 47.27 -3.52 -17.90
CA GLU A 1015 46.53 -4.53 -18.67
C GLU A 1015 47.35 -5.83 -18.67
N ALA A 1016 46.70 -6.96 -18.39
CA ALA A 1016 47.32 -8.28 -18.45
C ALA A 1016 46.25 -9.33 -18.81
N ASN A 1017 45.99 -9.48 -20.11
CA ASN A 1017 45.26 -10.65 -20.61
C ASN A 1017 46.13 -11.90 -20.44
N GLY A 1018 45.53 -12.99 -19.94
CA GLY A 1018 46.28 -14.14 -19.46
C GLY A 1018 46.66 -15.18 -20.51
N SER A 1019 47.37 -16.21 -20.05
CA SER A 1019 47.37 -17.54 -20.67
C SER A 1019 47.89 -18.60 -19.69
N ASP A 1020 47.04 -19.56 -19.36
CA ASP A 1020 47.41 -20.90 -18.87
C ASP A 1020 48.20 -21.68 -19.96
N PRO A 1021 48.73 -22.89 -19.70
CA PRO A 1021 49.17 -23.50 -18.43
C PRO A 1021 50.59 -24.15 -18.52
N TRP A 1022 51.05 -24.86 -17.48
CA TRP A 1022 51.65 -26.23 -17.46
C TRP A 1022 52.58 -26.49 -16.25
N CYS A 1023 52.60 -27.74 -15.75
CA CYS A 1023 53.54 -28.35 -14.77
C CYS A 1023 53.75 -27.59 -13.44
N ALA A 1024 53.23 -27.99 -12.27
CA ALA A 1024 53.27 -29.30 -11.60
C ALA A 1024 54.69 -29.82 -11.24
N TYR A 1025 55.03 -29.80 -9.94
CA TYR A 1025 55.71 -30.91 -9.24
C TYR A 1025 55.54 -30.79 -7.72
N HIS A 1026 55.36 -31.92 -7.03
CA HIS A 1026 55.50 -32.02 -5.55
C HIS A 1026 56.98 -31.90 -5.14
N TYR A 1027 57.25 -31.46 -3.90
CA TYR A 1027 57.93 -32.32 -2.92
C TYR A 1027 57.61 -31.90 -1.47
N ASP A 1028 57.86 -32.82 -0.54
CA ASP A 1028 57.40 -32.82 0.85
C ASP A 1028 58.26 -32.05 1.88
N LEU A 1029 57.56 -31.60 2.94
CA LEU A 1029 57.94 -31.59 4.36
C LEU A 1029 59.35 -31.09 4.78
N ASN A 1030 59.40 -29.97 5.51
CA ASN A 1030 59.29 -29.97 6.99
C ASN A 1030 58.76 -28.61 7.48
#